data_AF-A0A061J533-F1
#
_entry.id   AF-A0A061J533-F1
#
_cell.length_a   1.000
_cell.length_b   1.000
_cell.length_c   1.000
_cell.angle_alpha   90.00
_cell.angle_beta   90.00
_cell.angle_gamma   90.00
#
_symmetry.space_group_name_H-M   'P 1'
#
loop_
_entity.id
_entity.type
_entity.pdbx_description
1 polymer ?
#
loop_
_entity_poly.entity_id
_entity_poly.type
_entity_poly.pdbx_seq_one_letter_code
_entity_poly.pdbx_strand_id
1 'polypeptide(L)'
;MSVTGVFSKGRGIGHEAATSILRYIPRARVPWQPSRFGRENLTASDLAVLWGRGRYRHGPGNYNSGYYTEKTHVLEDNTVTMIPKHELERYMPDISIGPKALVTPVSLMSARNGHRVTHDMLHSYDPHIGRLGKPAVVDHDNITVEDPNRVGLNAATLDCRGRIYRWLRRGPFFQEDHYFRRSVRLNRDGTVPAATHEASLMRKIVRLAQRGHLKAACEEYRRVTTIPPVEVYRALTACCVPAGLIADAVAIFEDGNAKLFYVARDGEVLQNVMRCAIKAKHRVRVMWVYNVMRGRYYENVVVRAELDPIWRYRIALLALEYLLDHNCAEEAGAVYSYLVDENLLQCDVHVRVGLHMREALARGKSVGFSEEMVRATSLVKDATAVAPEVARELYQRHIEVLRSNEKNNNSKISTAKHEEAPESLWSTHGPLTAMDFTQNDALSWMQQNYGDVDISSVLRWARFRHSKDLMAKDRPQYLVRAATWIELLSKRSHAMEEAPLTYMRKSRPLSLNTNANVRVAWQTLVGRPDGPPRLLAREEGYTFHHGEHVRFVSEKCRHPGETLQSRFLALQPIHTEVSAKEDFHAIHTQRQQTYALPGTVVTPPARILHHSVTKEVIEGGGGKHHHRTAPAAEVKSSGATKEETLHPDKSRMAAQKHSANGLGNGGSGSVTPEF
;
A
#
# COMPACT_ATOMS: atom_id res chain seq x y z
N MET A 1 -56.96 -56.90 0.48
CA MET A 1 -55.75 -56.18 0.98
C MET A 1 -55.91 -54.71 0.61
N SER A 2 -55.63 -53.77 1.52
CA SER A 2 -55.98 -52.34 1.36
C SER A 2 -54.80 -51.37 1.37
N VAL A 3 -53.58 -51.84 1.60
CA VAL A 3 -52.37 -50.99 1.65
C VAL A 3 -51.30 -51.57 0.72
N THR A 4 -50.87 -50.76 -0.25
CA THR A 4 -49.81 -51.12 -1.20
C THR A 4 -48.63 -50.18 -1.00
N GLY A 5 -47.51 -50.68 -0.47
CA GLY A 5 -46.29 -49.92 -0.21
C GLY A 5 -45.14 -50.30 -1.15
N VAL A 6 -44.32 -49.32 -1.52
CA VAL A 6 -43.11 -49.55 -2.35
C VAL A 6 -41.95 -50.13 -1.53
N PHE A 7 -41.91 -49.83 -0.22
CA PHE A 7 -40.92 -50.35 0.74
C PHE A 7 -41.63 -50.77 2.02
N SER A 8 -41.30 -51.94 2.56
CA SER A 8 -41.96 -52.51 3.75
C SER A 8 -41.54 -51.86 5.08
N LYS A 9 -40.40 -51.16 5.11
CA LYS A 9 -39.84 -50.55 6.32
C LYS A 9 -39.01 -49.31 5.99
N GLY A 10 -38.81 -48.45 6.98
CA GLY A 10 -37.88 -47.32 6.93
C GLY A 10 -37.15 -47.12 8.26
N ARG A 11 -36.26 -46.13 8.31
CA ARG A 11 -35.51 -45.69 9.50
C ARG A 11 -35.58 -44.18 9.68
N GLY A 12 -35.35 -43.71 10.90
CA GLY A 12 -35.10 -42.29 11.19
C GLY A 12 -33.74 -41.81 10.68
N ILE A 13 -33.61 -40.49 10.50
CA ILE A 13 -32.36 -39.83 10.07
C ILE A 13 -31.53 -39.34 11.27
N GLY A 14 -32.20 -38.97 12.36
CA GLY A 14 -31.58 -38.46 13.59
C GLY A 14 -31.44 -39.54 14.66
N HIS A 15 -30.53 -39.30 15.60
CA HIS A 15 -30.33 -40.16 16.78
C HIS A 15 -31.46 -39.97 17.80
N GLU A 16 -31.77 -41.03 18.56
CA GLU A 16 -32.90 -41.07 19.50
C GLU A 16 -32.84 -39.95 20.54
N ALA A 17 -31.65 -39.68 21.09
CA ALA A 17 -31.42 -38.61 22.08
C ALA A 17 -31.83 -37.20 21.62
N ALA A 18 -31.78 -36.92 20.31
CA ALA A 18 -32.31 -35.66 19.76
C ALA A 18 -33.81 -35.77 19.46
N THR A 19 -34.26 -36.91 18.93
CA THR A 19 -35.64 -37.14 18.51
C THR A 19 -36.64 -37.20 19.68
N SER A 20 -36.23 -37.73 20.83
CA SER A 20 -37.06 -37.83 22.05
C SER A 20 -37.46 -36.45 22.59
N ILE A 21 -36.60 -35.44 22.43
CA ILE A 21 -36.82 -34.05 22.86
C ILE A 21 -37.47 -33.24 21.73
N LEU A 22 -36.90 -33.28 20.51
CA LEU A 22 -37.36 -32.43 19.39
C LEU A 22 -38.80 -32.71 18.95
N ARG A 23 -39.36 -33.89 19.25
CA ARG A 23 -40.77 -34.22 18.95
C ARG A 23 -41.80 -33.30 19.63
N TYR A 24 -41.43 -32.64 20.74
CA TYR A 24 -42.31 -31.72 21.47
C TYR A 24 -42.37 -30.32 20.83
N ILE A 25 -41.50 -30.02 19.85
CA ILE A 25 -41.50 -28.75 19.11
C ILE A 25 -42.18 -28.98 17.75
N PRO A 26 -43.36 -28.38 17.47
CA PRO A 26 -44.08 -28.60 16.22
C PRO A 26 -43.30 -28.14 14.99
N ARG A 27 -42.66 -29.08 14.27
CA ARG A 27 -41.99 -28.79 13.00
C ARG A 27 -43.01 -28.57 11.89
N ALA A 28 -43.01 -27.38 11.30
CA ALA A 28 -43.72 -27.10 10.04
C ALA A 28 -43.26 -28.07 8.93
N ARG A 29 -44.24 -28.69 8.26
CA ARG A 29 -44.06 -29.64 7.16
C ARG A 29 -44.45 -28.98 5.83
N VAL A 30 -44.12 -29.61 4.70
CA VAL A 30 -44.58 -29.15 3.39
C VAL A 30 -46.11 -29.31 3.33
N PRO A 31 -46.92 -28.24 3.13
CA PRO A 31 -48.37 -28.32 3.32
C PRO A 31 -49.05 -29.36 2.42
N TRP A 32 -48.66 -29.41 1.15
CA TRP A 32 -49.22 -30.33 0.14
C TRP A 32 -48.62 -31.75 0.19
N GLN A 33 -47.56 -31.99 0.97
CA GLN A 33 -47.02 -33.33 1.21
C GLN A 33 -46.35 -33.42 2.59
N PRO A 34 -47.13 -33.55 3.69
CA PRO A 34 -46.59 -33.49 5.05
C PRO A 34 -45.67 -34.67 5.43
N SER A 35 -45.85 -35.82 4.77
CA SER A 35 -45.03 -37.02 4.88
C SER A 35 -43.91 -37.02 3.83
N ARG A 36 -42.65 -36.92 4.27
CA ARG A 36 -41.47 -37.00 3.40
C ARG A 36 -40.71 -38.30 3.66
N PHE A 37 -40.69 -39.18 2.66
CA PHE A 37 -39.85 -40.39 2.65
C PHE A 37 -38.78 -40.25 1.55
N GLY A 38 -37.62 -39.66 1.91
CA GLY A 38 -36.47 -39.52 1.01
C GLY A 38 -35.47 -40.68 1.15
N ARG A 39 -34.52 -40.80 0.21
CA ARG A 39 -33.53 -41.91 0.11
C ARG A 39 -32.72 -42.19 1.40
N GLU A 40 -32.57 -41.20 2.26
CA GLU A 40 -31.93 -41.30 3.58
C GLU A 40 -32.67 -42.24 4.57
N ASN A 41 -34.01 -42.34 4.44
CA ASN A 41 -34.90 -43.11 5.31
C ASN A 41 -35.04 -44.60 4.92
N LEU A 42 -34.44 -45.03 3.80
CA LEU A 42 -34.44 -46.42 3.33
C LEU A 42 -33.66 -47.34 4.27
N THR A 43 -33.97 -48.64 4.27
CA THR A 43 -33.10 -49.63 4.93
C THR A 43 -31.79 -49.82 4.16
N ALA A 44 -30.83 -50.58 4.73
CA ALA A 44 -29.55 -50.84 4.06
C ALA A 44 -29.72 -51.66 2.76
N SER A 45 -30.61 -52.66 2.77
CA SER A 45 -30.94 -53.50 1.61
C SER A 45 -31.63 -52.71 0.50
N ASP A 46 -32.70 -51.97 0.83
CA ASP A 46 -33.46 -51.21 -0.18
C ASP A 46 -32.58 -50.16 -0.87
N LEU A 47 -31.73 -49.50 -0.08
CA LEU A 47 -30.77 -48.52 -0.59
C LEU A 47 -29.71 -49.18 -1.48
N ALA A 48 -29.22 -50.39 -1.16
CA ALA A 48 -28.27 -51.11 -2.00
C ALA A 48 -28.89 -51.51 -3.35
N VAL A 49 -30.11 -52.06 -3.34
CA VAL A 49 -30.85 -52.46 -4.57
C VAL A 49 -31.11 -51.25 -5.47
N LEU A 50 -31.56 -50.12 -4.89
CA LEU A 50 -31.75 -48.89 -5.66
C LEU A 50 -30.43 -48.28 -6.18
N TRP A 51 -29.30 -48.51 -5.51
CA TRP A 51 -28.00 -47.96 -5.91
C TRP A 51 -27.31 -48.76 -7.03
N GLY A 52 -27.55 -50.07 -7.10
CA GLY A 52 -27.14 -50.91 -8.23
C GLY A 52 -27.93 -50.59 -9.50
N ARG A 53 -29.21 -50.21 -9.36
CA ARG A 53 -30.10 -49.80 -10.45
C ARG A 53 -29.84 -48.33 -10.88
N GLY A 54 -30.39 -47.96 -12.04
CA GLY A 54 -30.37 -46.57 -12.54
C GLY A 54 -29.09 -46.12 -13.25
N ARG A 55 -28.19 -47.05 -13.58
CA ARG A 55 -26.83 -46.81 -14.11
C ARG A 55 -26.58 -47.53 -15.45
N TYR A 56 -27.61 -47.53 -16.31
CA TYR A 56 -27.68 -48.23 -17.61
C TYR A 56 -27.04 -49.63 -17.59
N ARG A 57 -25.97 -49.86 -18.35
CA ARG A 57 -25.30 -51.18 -18.47
C ARG A 57 -24.17 -51.42 -17.45
N HIS A 58 -23.52 -50.36 -16.96
CA HIS A 58 -22.37 -50.45 -16.05
C HIS A 58 -22.75 -50.56 -14.56
N GLY A 59 -24.03 -50.32 -14.24
CA GLY A 59 -24.56 -50.50 -12.88
C GLY A 59 -24.60 -51.96 -12.44
N PRO A 60 -24.21 -52.29 -11.19
CA PRO A 60 -24.30 -53.65 -10.65
C PRO A 60 -25.70 -54.30 -10.68
N GLY A 61 -26.77 -53.48 -10.77
CA GLY A 61 -28.14 -53.97 -10.92
C GLY A 61 -28.53 -54.38 -12.34
N ASN A 62 -27.63 -54.28 -13.32
CA ASN A 62 -27.80 -54.84 -14.66
C ASN A 62 -27.23 -56.28 -14.70
N TYR A 63 -27.99 -57.22 -15.25
CA TYR A 63 -27.64 -58.66 -15.20
C TYR A 63 -26.32 -58.97 -15.90
N ASN A 64 -26.06 -58.33 -17.05
CA ASN A 64 -24.81 -58.50 -17.81
C ASN A 64 -23.78 -57.38 -17.51
N SER A 65 -23.67 -56.96 -16.25
CA SER A 65 -22.68 -55.95 -15.81
C SER A 65 -21.34 -56.55 -15.34
N GLY A 66 -21.29 -57.86 -15.09
CA GLY A 66 -20.18 -58.52 -14.40
C GLY A 66 -20.22 -58.41 -12.87
N TYR A 67 -21.13 -57.61 -12.30
CA TYR A 67 -21.31 -57.43 -10.84
C TYR A 67 -22.66 -57.96 -10.33
N TYR A 68 -23.38 -58.72 -11.16
CA TYR A 68 -24.66 -59.31 -10.81
C TYR A 68 -24.49 -60.52 -9.89
N THR A 69 -25.37 -60.67 -8.90
CA THR A 69 -25.22 -61.65 -7.81
C THR A 69 -26.17 -62.85 -7.89
N GLU A 70 -27.16 -62.83 -8.78
CA GLU A 70 -28.04 -63.97 -9.04
C GLU A 70 -27.36 -64.94 -10.04
N LYS A 71 -27.51 -66.26 -9.83
CA LYS A 71 -26.85 -67.29 -10.64
C LYS A 71 -27.45 -67.50 -12.03
N THR A 72 -28.65 -66.97 -12.26
CA THR A 72 -29.48 -67.21 -13.45
C THR A 72 -30.25 -65.96 -13.82
N HIS A 73 -30.48 -65.75 -15.11
CA HIS A 73 -31.34 -64.68 -15.63
C HIS A 73 -32.25 -65.23 -16.72
N VAL A 74 -33.47 -64.70 -16.85
CA VAL A 74 -34.46 -65.17 -17.84
C VAL A 74 -34.57 -64.14 -18.97
N LEU A 75 -34.44 -64.61 -20.21
CA LEU A 75 -34.61 -63.83 -21.43
C LEU A 75 -35.58 -64.59 -22.33
N GLU A 76 -36.76 -64.02 -22.60
CA GLU A 76 -37.77 -64.58 -23.52
C GLU A 76 -38.06 -66.06 -23.21
N ASP A 77 -38.48 -66.32 -21.96
CA ASP A 77 -38.76 -67.61 -21.33
C ASP A 77 -37.57 -68.60 -21.22
N ASN A 78 -36.43 -68.31 -21.84
CA ASN A 78 -35.19 -69.09 -21.70
C ASN A 78 -34.40 -68.68 -20.45
N THR A 79 -33.96 -69.66 -19.65
CA THR A 79 -33.17 -69.42 -18.42
C THR A 79 -31.67 -69.58 -18.70
N VAL A 80 -30.94 -68.48 -18.68
CA VAL A 80 -29.49 -68.42 -18.87
C VAL A 80 -28.78 -68.54 -17.52
N THR A 81 -27.87 -69.50 -17.39
CA THR A 81 -26.93 -69.60 -16.24
C THR A 81 -25.76 -68.65 -16.41
N MET A 82 -25.40 -67.91 -15.37
CA MET A 82 -24.28 -66.96 -15.40
C MET A 82 -22.93 -67.69 -15.37
N ILE A 83 -22.06 -67.41 -16.34
CA ILE A 83 -20.69 -67.93 -16.39
C ILE A 83 -19.87 -67.29 -15.26
N PRO A 84 -19.21 -68.08 -14.39
CA PRO A 84 -18.41 -67.53 -13.29
C PRO A 84 -17.08 -66.92 -13.80
N LYS A 85 -16.59 -65.88 -13.11
CA LYS A 85 -15.40 -65.11 -13.52
C LYS A 85 -14.17 -65.99 -13.81
N HIS A 86 -13.92 -67.03 -13.01
CA HIS A 86 -12.77 -67.93 -13.16
C HIS A 86 -12.88 -68.91 -14.35
N GLU A 87 -14.05 -69.02 -15.00
CA GLU A 87 -14.19 -69.75 -16.28
C GLU A 87 -14.09 -68.79 -17.46
N LEU A 88 -14.68 -67.60 -17.33
CA LEU A 88 -14.51 -66.49 -18.29
C LEU A 88 -13.03 -66.11 -18.47
N GLU A 89 -12.24 -66.10 -17.40
CA GLU A 89 -10.79 -65.88 -17.39
C GLU A 89 -9.99 -66.87 -18.26
N ARG A 90 -10.53 -68.07 -18.54
CA ARG A 90 -9.82 -69.08 -19.35
C ARG A 90 -9.71 -68.70 -20.83
N TYR A 91 -10.57 -67.81 -21.31
CA TYR A 91 -10.62 -67.37 -22.72
C TYR A 91 -10.70 -65.84 -22.89
N MET A 92 -10.89 -65.07 -21.81
CA MET A 92 -10.78 -63.62 -21.80
C MET A 92 -9.88 -63.18 -20.63
N PRO A 93 -8.63 -62.74 -20.87
CA PRO A 93 -7.66 -62.50 -19.80
C PRO A 93 -8.04 -61.29 -18.92
N ASP A 94 -7.84 -61.42 -17.61
CA ASP A 94 -8.06 -60.31 -16.67
C ASP A 94 -6.87 -59.32 -16.70
N ILE A 95 -7.19 -58.04 -16.89
CA ILE A 95 -6.25 -56.91 -16.94
C ILE A 95 -6.54 -55.87 -15.83
N SER A 96 -7.14 -56.31 -14.71
CA SER A 96 -7.54 -55.46 -13.59
C SER A 96 -6.36 -54.82 -12.83
N ILE A 97 -6.18 -53.51 -13.01
CA ILE A 97 -5.20 -52.68 -12.29
C ILE A 97 -5.63 -52.38 -10.83
N GLY A 98 -6.91 -52.53 -10.51
CA GLY A 98 -7.48 -52.25 -9.18
C GLY A 98 -7.87 -50.78 -8.94
N PRO A 99 -8.29 -50.41 -7.71
CA PRO A 99 -9.03 -49.17 -7.44
C PRO A 99 -8.22 -47.89 -7.71
N LYS A 100 -6.88 -47.94 -7.66
CA LYS A 100 -6.02 -46.77 -7.96
C LYS A 100 -6.13 -46.32 -9.42
N ALA A 101 -6.51 -47.18 -10.36
CA ALA A 101 -6.83 -46.78 -11.73
C ALA A 101 -8.11 -45.92 -11.83
N LEU A 102 -8.94 -45.89 -10.79
CA LEU A 102 -10.15 -45.06 -10.74
C LEU A 102 -9.90 -43.61 -10.31
N VAL A 103 -8.66 -43.23 -10.01
CA VAL A 103 -8.31 -41.90 -9.47
C VAL A 103 -7.08 -41.29 -10.15
N THR A 104 -7.29 -40.22 -10.91
CA THR A 104 -6.19 -39.41 -11.46
C THR A 104 -5.57 -38.48 -10.40
N PRO A 105 -4.29 -38.08 -10.56
CA PRO A 105 -3.65 -37.09 -9.69
C PRO A 105 -4.31 -35.71 -9.80
N VAL A 106 -4.10 -34.86 -8.79
CA VAL A 106 -4.63 -33.48 -8.71
C VAL A 106 -4.23 -32.65 -9.95
N SER A 107 -3.01 -32.82 -10.47
CA SER A 107 -2.52 -32.13 -11.68
C SER A 107 -3.32 -32.39 -12.96
N LEU A 108 -4.31 -33.29 -12.97
CA LEU A 108 -5.22 -33.51 -14.11
C LEU A 108 -6.66 -33.08 -13.84
N MET A 109 -6.98 -32.50 -12.67
CA MET A 109 -8.36 -32.12 -12.32
C MET A 109 -8.96 -31.12 -13.33
N SER A 110 -8.26 -30.02 -13.64
CA SER A 110 -8.78 -28.99 -14.54
C SER A 110 -8.98 -29.53 -15.97
N ALA A 111 -8.04 -30.34 -16.46
CA ALA A 111 -8.16 -31.06 -17.74
C ALA A 111 -9.32 -32.08 -17.76
N ARG A 112 -9.81 -32.50 -16.58
CA ARG A 112 -10.96 -33.39 -16.38
C ARG A 112 -12.17 -32.68 -15.77
N ASN A 113 -12.32 -31.37 -16.04
CA ASN A 113 -13.46 -30.55 -15.60
C ASN A 113 -13.71 -30.62 -14.07
N GLY A 114 -12.61 -30.59 -13.31
CA GLY A 114 -12.56 -30.61 -11.85
C GLY A 114 -12.57 -32.01 -11.19
N HIS A 115 -12.62 -33.11 -11.95
CA HIS A 115 -12.73 -34.46 -11.37
C HIS A 115 -11.40 -35.21 -11.26
N ARG A 116 -11.13 -35.85 -10.11
CA ARG A 116 -10.11 -36.93 -10.02
C ARG A 116 -10.66 -38.32 -10.34
N VAL A 117 -11.94 -38.56 -10.10
CA VAL A 117 -12.54 -39.91 -10.16
C VAL A 117 -12.94 -40.29 -11.60
N THR A 118 -12.74 -41.54 -12.03
CA THR A 118 -13.19 -42.08 -13.33
C THR A 118 -14.36 -43.07 -13.21
N HIS A 119 -14.90 -43.27 -12.00
CA HIS A 119 -16.13 -44.03 -11.74
C HIS A 119 -17.32 -43.54 -12.58
N ASP A 120 -18.20 -44.47 -12.94
CA ASP A 120 -19.40 -44.29 -13.77
C ASP A 120 -20.37 -43.20 -13.26
N MET A 121 -20.56 -43.08 -11.94
CA MET A 121 -21.32 -41.96 -11.37
C MET A 121 -20.43 -40.75 -11.12
N LEU A 122 -20.93 -39.54 -11.40
CA LEU A 122 -20.19 -38.31 -11.11
C LEU A 122 -20.05 -38.09 -9.60
N HIS A 123 -18.81 -38.10 -9.10
CA HIS A 123 -18.48 -37.79 -7.70
C HIS A 123 -18.36 -36.28 -7.51
N SER A 124 -19.08 -35.72 -6.53
CA SER A 124 -19.01 -34.30 -6.15
C SER A 124 -18.20 -34.12 -4.87
N TYR A 125 -17.26 -33.18 -4.87
CA TYR A 125 -16.57 -32.75 -3.65
C TYR A 125 -17.43 -31.90 -2.71
N ASP A 126 -18.59 -31.42 -3.14
CA ASP A 126 -19.51 -30.68 -2.26
C ASP A 126 -20.17 -31.60 -1.21
N PRO A 127 -20.45 -31.10 0.00
CA PRO A 127 -21.02 -31.93 1.06
C PRO A 127 -22.50 -32.32 0.83
N HIS A 128 -23.19 -31.76 -0.16
CA HIS A 128 -24.65 -31.87 -0.29
C HIS A 128 -25.15 -32.79 -1.43
N ILE A 129 -24.51 -32.85 -2.60
CA ILE A 129 -25.04 -33.63 -3.75
C ILE A 129 -25.02 -35.13 -3.41
N GLY A 130 -23.89 -35.66 -2.93
CA GLY A 130 -23.78 -37.04 -2.47
C GLY A 130 -24.41 -37.33 -1.11
N ARG A 131 -24.96 -36.33 -0.40
CA ARG A 131 -25.39 -36.47 1.01
C ARG A 131 -26.42 -37.59 1.19
N LEU A 132 -26.17 -38.53 2.10
CA LEU A 132 -27.18 -39.43 2.64
C LEU A 132 -27.72 -38.80 3.94
N GLY A 133 -27.51 -39.41 5.11
CA GLY A 133 -27.69 -38.72 6.39
C GLY A 133 -26.55 -37.73 6.69
N LYS A 134 -25.31 -38.26 6.74
CA LYS A 134 -24.06 -37.49 6.89
C LYS A 134 -23.67 -36.72 5.61
N PRO A 135 -22.91 -35.61 5.71
CA PRO A 135 -22.29 -34.95 4.55
C PRO A 135 -21.48 -35.92 3.68
N ALA A 136 -21.48 -35.70 2.37
CA ALA A 136 -20.69 -36.51 1.45
C ALA A 136 -19.18 -36.29 1.68
N VAL A 137 -18.39 -37.37 1.64
CA VAL A 137 -16.92 -37.35 1.61
C VAL A 137 -16.49 -38.38 0.57
N VAL A 138 -15.69 -37.96 -0.40
CA VAL A 138 -15.09 -38.86 -1.40
C VAL A 138 -13.82 -39.42 -0.79
N ASP A 139 -13.78 -40.73 -0.59
CA ASP A 139 -12.55 -41.49 -0.34
C ASP A 139 -11.81 -41.66 -1.67
N HIS A 140 -10.49 -41.49 -1.69
CA HIS A 140 -9.67 -41.61 -2.89
C HIS A 140 -8.86 -42.90 -2.99
N ASP A 141 -8.84 -43.71 -1.94
CA ASP A 141 -8.20 -45.03 -1.93
C ASP A 141 -9.24 -46.15 -2.08
N ASN A 142 -10.43 -45.98 -1.50
CA ASN A 142 -11.51 -46.99 -1.48
C ASN A 142 -12.64 -46.72 -2.50
N ILE A 143 -12.31 -46.29 -3.73
CA ILE A 143 -13.33 -46.17 -4.80
C ILE A 143 -13.63 -47.54 -5.40
N THR A 144 -14.88 -47.98 -5.28
CA THR A 144 -15.38 -49.25 -5.86
C THR A 144 -16.60 -49.01 -6.73
N VAL A 145 -16.90 -49.95 -7.65
CA VAL A 145 -18.06 -49.85 -8.56
C VAL A 145 -19.39 -49.80 -7.79
N GLU A 146 -19.43 -50.42 -6.61
CA GLU A 146 -20.58 -50.41 -5.68
C GLU A 146 -20.85 -49.05 -5.03
N ASP A 147 -19.83 -48.20 -4.80
CA ASP A 147 -19.90 -46.97 -3.99
C ASP A 147 -20.66 -47.17 -2.64
N PRO A 148 -20.02 -47.81 -1.64
CA PRO A 148 -20.68 -48.12 -0.36
C PRO A 148 -21.05 -46.87 0.46
N ASN A 149 -20.35 -45.75 0.27
CA ASN A 149 -20.67 -44.48 0.94
C ASN A 149 -21.84 -43.72 0.27
N ARG A 150 -22.29 -44.15 -0.92
CA ARG A 150 -23.44 -43.61 -1.67
C ARG A 150 -23.26 -42.13 -2.05
N VAL A 151 -22.02 -41.73 -2.34
CA VAL A 151 -21.60 -40.34 -2.59
C VAL A 151 -21.61 -39.94 -4.07
N GLY A 152 -21.64 -40.90 -5.00
CA GLY A 152 -21.82 -40.63 -6.43
C GLY A 152 -23.20 -40.05 -6.75
N LEU A 153 -23.30 -39.25 -7.82
CA LEU A 153 -24.56 -38.76 -8.35
C LEU A 153 -25.21 -39.81 -9.24
N ASN A 154 -25.98 -40.73 -8.65
CA ASN A 154 -26.82 -41.67 -9.39
C ASN A 154 -27.94 -40.92 -10.14
N ALA A 155 -28.16 -41.27 -11.42
CA ALA A 155 -29.08 -40.58 -12.31
C ALA A 155 -30.57 -40.86 -12.02
N ALA A 156 -30.93 -42.05 -11.51
CA ALA A 156 -32.33 -42.49 -11.43
C ALA A 156 -32.78 -43.01 -10.05
N THR A 157 -31.94 -42.95 -9.01
CA THR A 157 -32.37 -43.24 -7.63
C THR A 157 -33.45 -42.28 -7.13
N LEU A 158 -34.29 -42.73 -6.20
CA LEU A 158 -35.14 -41.86 -5.37
C LEU A 158 -34.37 -40.63 -4.87
N ASP A 159 -34.99 -39.45 -4.96
CA ASP A 159 -34.40 -38.14 -4.59
C ASP A 159 -33.24 -37.64 -5.49
N CYS A 160 -32.99 -38.24 -6.68
CA CYS A 160 -31.94 -37.77 -7.61
C CYS A 160 -32.23 -36.37 -8.21
N ARG A 161 -33.47 -36.06 -8.58
CA ARG A 161 -33.83 -34.90 -9.45
C ARG A 161 -33.31 -33.57 -8.91
N GLY A 162 -33.48 -33.30 -7.61
CA GLY A 162 -32.98 -32.07 -6.98
C GLY A 162 -31.44 -31.98 -6.93
N ARG A 163 -30.77 -33.13 -6.86
CA ARG A 163 -29.30 -33.24 -6.82
C ARG A 163 -28.70 -33.05 -8.21
N ILE A 164 -29.35 -33.58 -9.25
CA ILE A 164 -29.03 -33.32 -10.66
C ILE A 164 -29.20 -31.82 -10.97
N TYR A 165 -30.33 -31.20 -10.59
CA TYR A 165 -30.50 -29.75 -10.75
C TYR A 165 -29.53 -28.92 -9.91
N ARG A 166 -28.94 -29.44 -8.82
CA ARG A 166 -27.85 -28.77 -8.09
C ARG A 166 -26.52 -28.90 -8.84
N TRP A 167 -26.23 -30.08 -9.39
CA TRP A 167 -25.03 -30.38 -10.18
C TRP A 167 -24.93 -29.55 -11.47
N LEU A 168 -26.06 -29.33 -12.15
CA LEU A 168 -26.14 -28.54 -13.38
C LEU A 168 -26.13 -27.03 -13.13
N ARG A 169 -26.46 -26.57 -11.92
CA ARG A 169 -26.38 -25.15 -11.50
C ARG A 169 -25.12 -24.84 -10.70
N ARG A 170 -24.04 -25.61 -10.89
CA ARG A 170 -22.78 -25.38 -10.20
C ARG A 170 -22.02 -24.19 -10.77
N GLY A 171 -21.30 -23.45 -9.92
CA GLY A 171 -20.35 -22.43 -10.38
C GLY A 171 -19.15 -23.06 -11.10
N PRO A 172 -18.36 -22.28 -11.86
CA PRO A 172 -17.29 -22.80 -12.72
C PRO A 172 -16.26 -23.64 -11.93
N PHE A 173 -15.71 -23.09 -10.85
CA PHE A 173 -14.68 -23.75 -10.03
C PHE A 173 -15.24 -24.67 -8.94
N PHE A 174 -16.52 -25.06 -9.00
CA PHE A 174 -17.24 -25.72 -7.89
C PHE A 174 -16.63 -27.05 -7.42
N GLN A 175 -15.95 -27.81 -8.28
CA GLN A 175 -15.25 -29.03 -7.85
C GLN A 175 -13.89 -28.74 -7.25
N GLU A 176 -13.11 -27.84 -7.85
CA GLU A 176 -11.76 -27.52 -7.41
C GLU A 176 -11.76 -26.73 -6.10
N ASP A 177 -12.65 -25.74 -5.96
CA ASP A 177 -12.84 -24.98 -4.71
C ASP A 177 -13.34 -25.88 -3.57
N HIS A 178 -14.31 -26.78 -3.81
CA HIS A 178 -14.77 -27.72 -2.80
C HIS A 178 -13.77 -28.84 -2.49
N TYR A 179 -12.88 -29.20 -3.41
CA TYR A 179 -11.75 -30.07 -3.10
C TYR A 179 -10.77 -29.34 -2.18
N PHE A 180 -10.23 -28.19 -2.64
CA PHE A 180 -9.26 -27.38 -1.92
C PHE A 180 -9.76 -26.96 -0.53
N ARG A 181 -10.92 -26.31 -0.43
CA ARG A 181 -11.47 -25.84 0.86
C ARG A 181 -11.95 -26.96 1.79
N ARG A 182 -11.83 -28.25 1.42
CA ARG A 182 -12.14 -29.38 2.31
C ARG A 182 -10.91 -30.17 2.73
N SER A 183 -9.87 -30.23 1.92
CA SER A 183 -8.57 -30.81 2.29
C SER A 183 -7.63 -29.80 2.95
N VAL A 184 -7.63 -28.55 2.49
CA VAL A 184 -6.70 -27.49 2.91
C VAL A 184 -7.43 -26.42 3.73
N ARG A 185 -7.04 -26.29 5.00
CA ARG A 185 -7.54 -25.29 5.97
C ARG A 185 -6.44 -25.00 6.99
N LEU A 186 -6.46 -23.80 7.58
CA LEU A 186 -5.71 -23.56 8.81
C LEU A 186 -6.19 -24.49 9.93
N ASN A 187 -5.27 -24.92 10.78
CA ASN A 187 -5.57 -25.66 12.00
C ASN A 187 -6.36 -24.78 12.99
N ARG A 188 -6.97 -25.41 14.00
CA ARG A 188 -7.72 -24.69 15.05
C ARG A 188 -6.87 -23.63 15.77
N ASP A 189 -5.58 -23.89 15.87
CA ASP A 189 -4.60 -23.06 16.58
C ASP A 189 -3.97 -21.98 15.67
N GLY A 190 -4.55 -21.76 14.49
CA GLY A 190 -4.08 -20.79 13.48
C GLY A 190 -2.92 -21.27 12.61
N THR A 191 -2.28 -22.40 12.96
CA THR A 191 -1.11 -22.91 12.22
C THR A 191 -1.47 -23.45 10.83
N VAL A 192 -0.55 -23.30 9.89
CA VAL A 192 -0.65 -23.86 8.53
C VAL A 192 -0.45 -25.39 8.59
N PRO A 193 -1.28 -26.22 7.92
CA PRO A 193 -1.18 -27.66 7.98
C PRO A 193 0.06 -28.20 7.26
N ALA A 194 0.98 -28.82 8.01
CA ALA A 194 2.19 -29.42 7.47
C ALA A 194 1.94 -30.84 6.90
N ALA A 195 2.08 -31.00 5.58
CA ALA A 195 1.87 -32.29 4.90
C ALA A 195 3.13 -33.18 4.94
N THR A 196 3.17 -34.14 5.86
CA THR A 196 4.28 -35.09 6.02
C THR A 196 4.64 -35.84 4.73
N HIS A 197 3.64 -36.18 3.91
CA HIS A 197 3.82 -36.89 2.64
C HIS A 197 4.44 -36.04 1.52
N GLU A 198 4.31 -34.71 1.55
CA GLU A 198 4.95 -33.81 0.58
C GLU A 198 6.31 -33.25 1.06
N ALA A 199 6.72 -33.54 2.30
CA ALA A 199 7.95 -32.99 2.89
C ALA A 199 9.25 -33.36 2.14
N SER A 200 9.24 -34.41 1.30
CA SER A 200 10.33 -34.74 0.37
C SER A 200 10.38 -33.82 -0.85
N LEU A 201 9.22 -33.44 -1.39
CA LEU A 201 9.07 -32.50 -2.51
C LEU A 201 9.49 -31.08 -2.09
N MET A 202 9.06 -30.62 -0.91
CA MET A 202 9.46 -29.31 -0.37
C MET A 202 10.99 -29.18 -0.25
N ARG A 203 11.64 -30.21 0.32
CA ARG A 203 13.12 -30.30 0.39
C ARG A 203 13.77 -30.34 -0.99
N LYS A 204 13.14 -30.95 -2.00
CA LYS A 204 13.63 -30.94 -3.40
C LYS A 204 13.57 -29.53 -3.99
N ILE A 205 12.46 -28.81 -3.82
CA ILE A 205 12.26 -27.43 -4.32
C ILE A 205 13.27 -26.47 -3.69
N VAL A 206 13.38 -26.45 -2.35
CA VAL A 206 14.35 -25.61 -1.62
C VAL A 206 15.79 -25.87 -2.10
N ARG A 207 16.19 -27.15 -2.22
CA ARG A 207 17.53 -27.54 -2.70
C ARG A 207 17.80 -27.14 -4.16
N LEU A 208 16.78 -27.07 -5.02
CA LEU A 208 16.93 -26.60 -6.40
C LEU A 208 17.08 -25.07 -6.44
N ALA A 209 16.24 -24.33 -5.69
CA ALA A 209 16.31 -22.87 -5.60
C ALA A 209 17.63 -22.39 -4.97
N GLN A 210 18.10 -23.05 -3.90
CA GLN A 210 19.43 -22.79 -3.31
C GLN A 210 20.61 -23.03 -4.25
N ARG A 211 20.42 -23.79 -5.34
CA ARG A 211 21.42 -24.02 -6.40
C ARG A 211 21.27 -23.05 -7.59
N GLY A 212 20.36 -22.07 -7.52
CA GLY A 212 20.07 -21.15 -8.62
C GLY A 212 19.15 -21.71 -9.70
N HIS A 213 18.63 -22.93 -9.56
CA HIS A 213 17.85 -23.62 -10.60
C HIS A 213 16.36 -23.24 -10.55
N LEU A 214 16.05 -21.94 -10.66
CA LEU A 214 14.69 -21.38 -10.49
C LEU A 214 13.62 -22.14 -11.30
N LYS A 215 13.83 -22.31 -12.62
CA LYS A 215 12.87 -23.00 -13.50
C LYS A 215 12.54 -24.42 -13.01
N ALA A 216 13.57 -25.21 -12.67
CA ALA A 216 13.37 -26.58 -12.17
C ALA A 216 12.70 -26.61 -10.78
N ALA A 217 12.94 -25.60 -9.94
CA ALA A 217 12.25 -25.45 -8.66
C ALA A 217 10.74 -25.15 -8.88
N CYS A 218 10.41 -24.26 -9.83
CA CYS A 218 9.02 -23.93 -10.19
C CYS A 218 8.28 -25.10 -10.88
N GLU A 219 8.96 -25.89 -11.71
CA GLU A 219 8.39 -27.11 -12.33
C GLU A 219 8.01 -28.19 -11.29
N GLU A 220 8.75 -28.28 -10.18
CA GLU A 220 8.40 -29.13 -9.03
C GLU A 220 7.35 -28.48 -8.12
N TYR A 221 7.38 -27.15 -7.93
CA TYR A 221 6.33 -26.40 -7.22
C TYR A 221 4.94 -26.64 -7.84
N ARG A 222 4.86 -26.71 -9.18
CA ARG A 222 3.62 -27.06 -9.92
C ARG A 222 3.03 -28.45 -9.57
N ARG A 223 3.78 -29.32 -8.86
CA ARG A 223 3.33 -30.67 -8.45
C ARG A 223 2.87 -30.73 -6.98
N VAL A 224 3.04 -29.66 -6.21
CA VAL A 224 2.55 -29.54 -4.83
C VAL A 224 1.03 -29.60 -4.80
N THR A 225 0.46 -30.33 -3.84
CA THR A 225 -1.00 -30.46 -3.65
C THR A 225 -1.51 -29.91 -2.31
N THR A 226 -0.60 -29.57 -1.40
CA THR A 226 -0.90 -28.94 -0.11
C THR A 226 -0.30 -27.53 -0.02
N ILE A 227 -0.23 -26.91 1.16
CA ILE A 227 0.41 -25.59 1.30
C ILE A 227 1.93 -25.79 1.45
N PRO A 228 2.77 -25.26 0.54
CA PRO A 228 4.22 -25.29 0.74
C PRO A 228 4.60 -24.31 1.88
N PRO A 229 5.56 -24.66 2.75
CA PRO A 229 5.90 -23.85 3.92
C PRO A 229 6.79 -22.65 3.56
N VAL A 230 6.98 -21.73 4.52
CA VAL A 230 7.62 -20.41 4.32
C VAL A 230 9.03 -20.53 3.69
N GLU A 231 9.79 -21.57 4.03
CA GLU A 231 11.13 -21.82 3.53
C GLU A 231 11.18 -22.01 2.00
N VAL A 232 10.08 -22.50 1.40
CA VAL A 232 9.95 -22.63 -0.06
C VAL A 232 9.90 -21.24 -0.70
N TYR A 233 9.08 -20.33 -0.17
CA TYR A 233 8.99 -18.95 -0.67
C TYR A 233 10.28 -18.16 -0.43
N ARG A 234 10.92 -18.35 0.73
CA ARG A 234 12.23 -17.75 1.04
C ARG A 234 13.29 -18.20 0.02
N ALA A 235 13.41 -19.51 -0.21
CA ALA A 235 14.40 -20.05 -1.15
C ALA A 235 14.12 -19.65 -2.61
N LEU A 236 12.86 -19.69 -3.05
CA LEU A 236 12.46 -19.29 -4.41
C LEU A 236 12.70 -17.79 -4.65
N THR A 237 12.28 -16.91 -3.72
CA THR A 237 12.52 -15.45 -3.88
C THR A 237 14.01 -15.09 -3.77
N ALA A 238 14.77 -15.75 -2.88
CA ALA A 238 16.23 -15.59 -2.82
C ALA A 238 16.92 -15.98 -4.14
N CYS A 239 16.43 -17.02 -4.83
CA CYS A 239 16.92 -17.45 -6.13
C CYS A 239 16.70 -16.40 -7.25
N CYS A 240 15.70 -15.52 -7.12
CA CYS A 240 15.45 -14.44 -8.08
C CYS A 240 16.41 -13.24 -7.91
N VAL A 241 16.98 -13.03 -6.71
CA VAL A 241 17.76 -11.83 -6.38
C VAL A 241 19.02 -11.63 -7.24
N PRO A 242 19.88 -12.64 -7.52
CA PRO A 242 21.13 -12.43 -8.25
C PRO A 242 20.92 -11.87 -9.67
N ALA A 243 19.90 -12.40 -10.36
CA ALA A 243 19.52 -12.02 -11.72
C ALA A 243 18.52 -10.85 -11.79
N GLY A 244 18.00 -10.38 -10.65
CA GLY A 244 17.03 -9.27 -10.60
C GLY A 244 15.65 -9.64 -11.18
N LEU A 245 15.25 -10.91 -11.11
CA LEU A 245 14.00 -11.43 -11.70
C LEU A 245 12.76 -10.98 -10.90
N ILE A 246 12.44 -9.69 -11.03
CA ILE A 246 11.40 -9.01 -10.25
C ILE A 246 9.99 -9.54 -10.54
N ALA A 247 9.69 -9.88 -11.80
CA ALA A 247 8.37 -10.40 -12.19
C ALA A 247 8.09 -11.76 -11.54
N ASP A 248 9.06 -12.68 -11.61
CA ASP A 248 8.97 -13.99 -10.97
C ASP A 248 8.91 -13.87 -9.45
N ALA A 249 9.75 -13.02 -8.84
CA ALA A 249 9.76 -12.80 -7.39
C ALA A 249 8.42 -12.24 -6.86
N VAL A 250 7.81 -11.32 -7.61
CA VAL A 250 6.47 -10.78 -7.31
C VAL A 250 5.40 -11.87 -7.49
N ALA A 251 5.43 -12.64 -8.57
CA ALA A 251 4.45 -13.70 -8.82
C ALA A 251 4.52 -14.82 -7.76
N ILE A 252 5.72 -15.21 -7.32
CA ILE A 252 5.95 -16.17 -6.22
C ILE A 252 5.37 -15.64 -4.91
N PHE A 253 5.55 -14.35 -4.60
CA PHE A 253 4.96 -13.72 -3.43
C PHE A 253 3.43 -13.62 -3.54
N GLU A 254 2.89 -13.16 -4.67
CA GLU A 254 1.46 -13.01 -4.93
C GLU A 254 0.70 -14.35 -5.00
N ASP A 255 1.40 -15.48 -5.16
CA ASP A 255 0.81 -16.82 -5.03
C ASP A 255 0.63 -17.26 -3.57
N GLY A 256 1.64 -17.03 -2.72
CA GLY A 256 1.55 -17.30 -1.28
C GLY A 256 0.72 -16.27 -0.50
N ASN A 257 0.63 -15.04 -0.99
CA ASN A 257 -0.13 -13.94 -0.40
C ASN A 257 -1.62 -14.05 -0.78
N ALA A 258 -2.52 -13.90 0.21
CA ALA A 258 -3.98 -14.02 0.09
C ALA A 258 -4.57 -15.36 -0.44
N LYS A 259 -3.99 -16.03 -1.45
CA LYS A 259 -4.49 -17.33 -1.95
C LYS A 259 -4.21 -18.47 -0.97
N LEU A 260 -2.94 -18.62 -0.60
CA LEU A 260 -2.42 -19.70 0.25
C LEU A 260 -2.20 -19.19 1.69
N PHE A 261 -3.25 -18.60 2.27
CA PHE A 261 -3.32 -18.19 3.68
C PHE A 261 -2.14 -17.31 4.15
N TYR A 262 -1.61 -16.46 3.26
CA TYR A 262 -0.57 -15.48 3.54
C TYR A 262 0.81 -16.07 3.93
N VAL A 263 1.11 -17.31 3.55
CA VAL A 263 2.40 -17.97 3.90
C VAL A 263 3.63 -17.24 3.33
N ALA A 264 3.49 -16.54 2.20
CA ALA A 264 4.58 -15.71 1.65
C ALA A 264 4.70 -14.33 2.33
N ARG A 265 3.81 -13.96 3.26
CA ARG A 265 3.83 -12.67 3.98
C ARG A 265 4.82 -12.70 5.15
N ASP A 266 6.07 -12.96 4.78
CA ASP A 266 7.20 -13.15 5.67
C ASP A 266 8.27 -12.07 5.46
N GLY A 267 9.01 -11.75 6.52
CA GLY A 267 10.02 -10.69 6.51
C GLY A 267 11.23 -10.98 5.60
N GLU A 268 11.68 -12.24 5.53
CA GLU A 268 12.79 -12.62 4.64
C GLU A 268 12.33 -12.68 3.17
N VAL A 269 11.12 -13.20 2.92
CA VAL A 269 10.50 -13.19 1.58
C VAL A 269 10.37 -11.75 1.06
N LEU A 270 9.78 -10.84 1.83
CA LEU A 270 9.61 -9.44 1.41
C LEU A 270 10.94 -8.69 1.31
N GLN A 271 11.96 -9.02 2.13
CA GLN A 271 13.32 -8.51 1.93
C GLN A 271 13.92 -8.98 0.59
N ASN A 272 13.70 -10.23 0.19
CA ASN A 272 14.18 -10.73 -1.10
C ASN A 272 13.46 -10.07 -2.28
N VAL A 273 12.13 -9.85 -2.23
CA VAL A 273 11.42 -9.10 -3.28
C VAL A 273 11.87 -7.63 -3.32
N MET A 274 12.13 -6.99 -2.17
CA MET A 274 12.73 -5.65 -2.10
C MET A 274 14.11 -5.61 -2.80
N ARG A 275 14.97 -6.60 -2.51
CA ARG A 275 16.30 -6.72 -3.14
C ARG A 275 16.21 -6.98 -4.64
N CYS A 276 15.21 -7.72 -5.12
CA CYS A 276 14.91 -7.83 -6.57
C CYS A 276 14.52 -6.47 -7.17
N ALA A 277 13.64 -5.70 -6.51
CA ALA A 277 13.21 -4.38 -6.99
C ALA A 277 14.37 -3.37 -7.07
N ILE A 278 15.24 -3.37 -6.06
CA ILE A 278 16.48 -2.58 -6.01
C ILE A 278 17.44 -3.01 -7.13
N LYS A 279 17.67 -4.33 -7.30
CA LYS A 279 18.56 -4.87 -8.35
C LYS A 279 18.06 -4.55 -9.76
N ALA A 280 16.74 -4.51 -9.96
CA ALA A 280 16.08 -4.10 -11.21
C ALA A 280 15.88 -2.57 -11.35
N LYS A 281 16.37 -1.76 -10.39
CA LYS A 281 16.21 -0.30 -10.33
C LYS A 281 14.75 0.22 -10.44
N HIS A 282 13.78 -0.58 -9.99
CA HIS A 282 12.36 -0.33 -10.25
C HIS A 282 11.69 0.45 -9.11
N ARG A 283 11.82 1.79 -9.11
CA ARG A 283 11.32 2.71 -8.05
C ARG A 283 9.88 2.41 -7.58
N VAL A 284 8.94 2.30 -8.53
CA VAL A 284 7.51 2.00 -8.22
C VAL A 284 7.34 0.66 -7.48
N ARG A 285 8.16 -0.36 -7.80
CA ARG A 285 8.08 -1.67 -7.13
C ARG A 285 8.77 -1.68 -5.77
N VAL A 286 9.80 -0.85 -5.53
CA VAL A 286 10.33 -0.59 -4.17
C VAL A 286 9.21 -0.07 -3.27
N MET A 287 8.47 0.95 -3.72
CA MET A 287 7.34 1.51 -2.96
C MET A 287 6.16 0.54 -2.81
N TRP A 288 5.90 -0.31 -3.82
CA TRP A 288 4.91 -1.37 -3.71
C TRP A 288 5.27 -2.41 -2.63
N VAL A 289 6.54 -2.87 -2.57
CA VAL A 289 6.97 -3.81 -1.51
C VAL A 289 6.88 -3.15 -0.13
N TYR A 290 7.26 -1.87 0.00
CA TYR A 290 7.12 -1.11 1.24
C TYR A 290 5.65 -0.98 1.69
N ASN A 291 4.71 -0.67 0.78
CA ASN A 291 3.29 -0.61 1.10
C ASN A 291 2.73 -1.99 1.51
N VAL A 292 3.13 -3.05 0.79
CA VAL A 292 2.77 -4.44 1.15
C VAL A 292 3.34 -4.82 2.52
N MET A 293 4.57 -4.43 2.85
CA MET A 293 5.21 -4.66 4.15
C MET A 293 4.42 -4.02 5.30
N ARG A 294 3.95 -2.77 5.16
CA ARG A 294 3.06 -2.13 6.15
C ARG A 294 1.76 -2.92 6.33
N GLY A 295 1.16 -3.37 5.23
CA GLY A 295 -0.10 -4.11 5.25
C GLY A 295 -1.32 -3.23 5.51
N ARG A 296 -2.46 -3.87 5.78
CA ARG A 296 -3.73 -3.21 6.08
C ARG A 296 -4.39 -3.92 7.26
N TYR A 297 -5.49 -3.34 7.74
CA TYR A 297 -6.29 -3.89 8.83
C TYR A 297 -6.65 -5.38 8.65
N TYR A 298 -6.98 -5.81 7.43
CA TYR A 298 -7.33 -7.21 7.17
C TYR A 298 -6.15 -8.16 7.40
N GLU A 299 -5.00 -7.89 6.78
CA GLU A 299 -3.81 -8.73 6.92
C GLU A 299 -3.25 -8.74 8.36
N ASN A 300 -3.19 -7.57 8.99
CA ASN A 300 -2.51 -7.43 10.29
C ASN A 300 -3.44 -7.81 11.46
N VAL A 301 -4.74 -7.46 11.43
CA VAL A 301 -5.67 -7.68 12.58
C VAL A 301 -6.54 -8.93 12.42
N VAL A 302 -7.07 -9.18 11.22
CA VAL A 302 -8.01 -10.30 10.98
C VAL A 302 -7.26 -11.60 10.69
N VAL A 303 -6.23 -11.55 9.84
CA VAL A 303 -5.40 -12.71 9.51
C VAL A 303 -4.26 -12.91 10.52
N ARG A 304 -3.76 -11.82 11.13
CA ARG A 304 -2.59 -11.80 12.03
C ARG A 304 -1.29 -12.25 11.35
N ALA A 305 -1.16 -11.94 10.07
CA ALA A 305 0.07 -12.11 9.29
C ALA A 305 0.77 -10.75 9.17
N GLU A 306 1.12 -10.12 10.29
CA GLU A 306 1.97 -8.93 10.30
C GLU A 306 3.46 -9.29 10.31
N LEU A 307 4.33 -8.34 9.97
CA LEU A 307 5.79 -8.55 9.94
C LEU A 307 6.43 -8.08 11.25
N ASP A 308 7.43 -8.82 11.72
CA ASP A 308 8.25 -8.43 12.88
C ASP A 308 8.81 -7.00 12.71
N PRO A 309 8.85 -6.16 13.77
CA PRO A 309 9.39 -4.80 13.69
C PRO A 309 10.83 -4.75 13.13
N ILE A 310 11.67 -5.74 13.45
CA ILE A 310 13.05 -5.84 12.94
C ILE A 310 13.07 -6.09 11.42
N TRP A 311 12.12 -6.87 10.89
CA TRP A 311 11.99 -7.07 9.45
C TRP A 311 11.41 -5.84 8.76
N ARG A 312 10.40 -5.20 9.35
CA ARG A 312 9.83 -3.93 8.84
C ARG A 312 10.91 -2.85 8.75
N TYR A 313 11.72 -2.69 9.79
CA TYR A 313 12.89 -1.81 9.80
C TYR A 313 13.89 -2.15 8.68
N ARG A 314 14.30 -3.41 8.54
CA ARG A 314 15.26 -3.84 7.49
C ARG A 314 14.76 -3.60 6.06
N ILE A 315 13.48 -3.80 5.80
CA ILE A 315 12.87 -3.60 4.47
C ILE A 315 12.74 -2.11 4.18
N ALA A 316 12.26 -1.31 5.14
CA ALA A 316 12.16 0.14 5.01
C ALA A 316 13.53 0.81 4.84
N LEU A 317 14.55 0.40 5.61
CA LEU A 317 15.92 0.95 5.48
C LEU A 317 16.56 0.61 4.12
N LEU A 318 16.32 -0.59 3.57
CA LEU A 318 16.79 -0.94 2.22
C LEU A 318 16.08 -0.13 1.12
N ALA A 319 14.79 0.16 1.28
CA ALA A 319 14.09 1.09 0.40
C ALA A 319 14.67 2.51 0.51
N LEU A 320 14.89 3.00 1.72
CA LEU A 320 15.42 4.33 1.99
C LEU A 320 16.84 4.50 1.44
N GLU A 321 17.75 3.54 1.65
CA GLU A 321 19.10 3.54 1.06
C GLU A 321 19.02 3.68 -0.47
N TYR A 322 18.15 2.90 -1.12
CA TYR A 322 17.98 2.96 -2.57
C TYR A 322 17.42 4.30 -3.05
N LEU A 323 16.39 4.83 -2.38
CA LEU A 323 15.71 6.05 -2.78
C LEU A 323 16.60 7.29 -2.60
N LEU A 324 17.37 7.36 -1.51
CA LEU A 324 18.31 8.45 -1.26
C LEU A 324 19.54 8.39 -2.18
N ASP A 325 20.13 7.21 -2.42
CA ASP A 325 21.22 7.06 -3.40
C ASP A 325 20.78 7.33 -4.87
N HIS A 326 19.49 7.51 -5.13
CA HIS A 326 18.91 7.88 -6.44
C HIS A 326 18.08 9.19 -6.39
N ASN A 327 18.29 10.06 -5.40
CA ASN A 327 17.69 11.39 -5.27
C ASN A 327 16.14 11.43 -5.31
N CYS A 328 15.46 10.37 -4.85
CA CYS A 328 14.00 10.25 -4.87
C CYS A 328 13.37 10.82 -3.59
N ALA A 329 13.42 12.15 -3.42
CA ALA A 329 13.08 12.85 -2.18
C ALA A 329 11.67 12.54 -1.63
N GLU A 330 10.61 12.66 -2.44
CA GLU A 330 9.22 12.40 -2.02
C GLU A 330 9.03 10.99 -1.44
N GLU A 331 9.53 9.99 -2.17
CA GLU A 331 9.38 8.58 -1.78
C GLU A 331 10.28 8.22 -0.59
N ALA A 332 11.47 8.83 -0.49
CA ALA A 332 12.33 8.72 0.67
C ALA A 332 11.68 9.33 1.92
N GLY A 333 11.11 10.54 1.81
CA GLY A 333 10.37 11.20 2.88
C GLY A 333 9.17 10.38 3.39
N ALA A 334 8.44 9.71 2.47
CA ALA A 334 7.32 8.84 2.80
C ALA A 334 7.71 7.47 3.42
N VAL A 335 8.98 7.07 3.31
CA VAL A 335 9.55 5.92 4.05
C VAL A 335 10.17 6.39 5.38
N TYR A 336 10.81 7.55 5.39
CA TYR A 336 11.38 8.15 6.59
C TYR A 336 10.32 8.51 7.64
N SER A 337 9.20 9.15 7.24
CA SER A 337 8.10 9.46 8.16
C SER A 337 7.56 8.22 8.87
N TYR A 338 7.44 7.09 8.15
CA TYR A 338 7.06 5.81 8.74
C TYR A 338 8.07 5.27 9.76
N LEU A 339 9.37 5.53 9.58
CA LEU A 339 10.40 5.19 10.57
C LEU A 339 10.33 6.12 11.80
N VAL A 340 9.83 7.35 11.67
CA VAL A 340 9.49 8.24 12.80
C VAL A 340 8.25 7.71 13.53
N ASP A 341 7.13 7.52 12.80
CA ASP A 341 5.82 7.10 13.34
C ASP A 341 5.92 5.81 14.19
N GLU A 342 6.70 4.83 13.72
CA GLU A 342 6.90 3.54 14.39
C GLU A 342 8.11 3.51 15.36
N ASN A 343 8.72 4.67 15.63
CA ASN A 343 9.86 4.85 16.54
C ASN A 343 11.08 3.96 16.18
N LEU A 344 11.34 3.78 14.88
CA LEU A 344 12.38 2.88 14.36
C LEU A 344 13.74 3.57 14.10
N LEU A 345 13.85 4.89 14.34
CA LEU A 345 15.06 5.71 14.08
C LEU A 345 16.34 5.21 14.81
N GLN A 346 16.19 4.51 15.94
CA GLN A 346 17.29 3.94 16.73
C GLN A 346 17.39 2.40 16.63
N CYS A 347 16.63 1.76 15.72
CA CYS A 347 16.49 0.30 15.69
C CYS A 347 17.82 -0.44 15.40
N ASP A 348 18.72 0.11 14.59
CA ASP A 348 20.08 -0.43 14.40
C ASP A 348 20.91 -0.44 15.71
N VAL A 349 20.80 0.61 16.51
CA VAL A 349 21.48 0.70 17.81
C VAL A 349 20.84 -0.27 18.80
N HIS A 350 19.51 -0.35 18.86
CA HIS A 350 18.80 -1.31 19.71
C HIS A 350 19.12 -2.77 19.34
N VAL A 351 19.23 -3.10 18.05
CA VAL A 351 19.67 -4.43 17.57
C VAL A 351 21.12 -4.70 17.98
N ARG A 352 22.01 -3.71 17.91
CA ARG A 352 23.41 -3.87 18.34
C ARG A 352 23.55 -4.03 19.86
N VAL A 353 22.81 -3.24 20.65
CA VAL A 353 22.70 -3.38 22.11
C VAL A 353 22.14 -4.77 22.46
N GLY A 354 21.10 -5.23 21.78
CA GLY A 354 20.49 -6.55 21.98
C GLY A 354 21.42 -7.73 21.66
N LEU A 355 22.39 -7.57 20.76
CA LEU A 355 23.46 -8.55 20.54
C LEU A 355 24.42 -8.61 21.74
N HIS A 356 24.87 -7.45 22.24
CA HIS A 356 25.73 -7.39 23.41
C HIS A 356 25.04 -7.86 24.70
N MET A 357 23.73 -7.59 24.85
CA MET A 357 22.92 -8.16 25.94
C MET A 357 22.81 -9.70 25.84
N ARG A 358 22.67 -10.25 24.63
CA ARG A 358 22.65 -11.71 24.41
C ARG A 358 23.98 -12.37 24.79
N GLU A 359 25.10 -11.74 24.45
CA GLU A 359 26.44 -12.19 24.85
C GLU A 359 26.66 -12.10 26.36
N ALA A 360 26.10 -11.08 27.03
CA ALA A 360 26.17 -10.92 28.48
C ALA A 360 25.31 -11.97 29.22
N LEU A 361 24.09 -12.21 28.75
CA LEU A 361 23.20 -13.27 29.26
C LEU A 361 23.81 -14.66 29.10
N ALA A 362 24.43 -14.95 27.95
CA ALA A 362 25.17 -16.20 27.72
C ALA A 362 26.39 -16.40 28.64
N ARG A 363 26.84 -15.32 29.31
CA ARG A 363 27.90 -15.32 30.34
C ARG A 363 27.34 -15.17 31.76
N GLY A 364 26.03 -15.38 31.95
CA GLY A 364 25.36 -15.33 33.24
C GLY A 364 25.26 -13.93 33.88
N LYS A 365 25.52 -12.85 33.12
CA LYS A 365 25.44 -11.48 33.64
C LYS A 365 24.01 -10.95 33.58
N SER A 366 23.64 -10.14 34.58
CA SER A 366 22.44 -9.31 34.50
C SER A 366 22.56 -8.30 33.36
N VAL A 367 21.43 -7.97 32.75
CA VAL A 367 21.33 -6.97 31.67
C VAL A 367 20.16 -6.04 31.95
N GLY A 368 20.34 -4.76 31.63
CA GLY A 368 19.32 -3.73 31.68
C GLY A 368 19.48 -2.80 30.48
N PHE A 369 18.43 -2.09 30.11
CA PHE A 369 18.46 -1.12 29.03
C PHE A 369 18.52 0.29 29.61
N SER A 370 19.52 1.08 29.22
CA SER A 370 19.71 2.47 29.66
C SER A 370 20.25 3.33 28.52
N GLU A 371 20.03 4.64 28.59
CA GLU A 371 20.63 5.58 27.64
C GLU A 371 22.16 5.53 27.63
N GLU A 372 22.80 5.27 28.77
CA GLU A 372 24.24 5.09 28.85
C GLU A 372 24.72 3.93 27.98
N MET A 373 23.97 2.82 27.92
CA MET A 373 24.28 1.68 27.06
C MET A 373 24.09 2.00 25.56
N VAL A 374 23.08 2.82 25.24
CA VAL A 374 22.86 3.36 23.88
C VAL A 374 24.03 4.26 23.48
N ARG A 375 24.37 5.26 24.29
CA ARG A 375 25.50 6.20 24.10
C ARG A 375 26.86 5.49 24.12
N ALA A 376 27.00 4.37 24.84
CA ALA A 376 28.22 3.58 24.87
C ALA A 376 28.51 2.84 23.55
N THR A 377 27.47 2.59 22.73
CA THR A 377 27.56 1.80 21.50
C THR A 377 28.38 2.51 20.42
N SER A 378 29.25 1.78 19.73
CA SER A 378 30.17 2.35 18.74
C SER A 378 29.48 3.12 17.62
N LEU A 379 28.32 2.65 17.13
CA LEU A 379 27.54 3.35 16.11
C LEU A 379 27.18 4.79 16.49
N VAL A 380 26.87 5.04 17.77
CA VAL A 380 26.53 6.38 18.28
C VAL A 380 27.79 7.22 18.45
N LYS A 381 28.84 6.65 19.07
CA LYS A 381 30.13 7.34 19.26
C LYS A 381 30.77 7.76 17.93
N ASP A 382 30.80 6.84 16.97
CA ASP A 382 31.35 7.09 15.64
C ASP A 382 30.53 8.20 14.93
N ALA A 383 29.19 8.17 15.01
CA ALA A 383 28.36 9.23 14.44
C ALA A 383 28.61 10.60 15.11
N THR A 384 28.70 10.66 16.43
CA THR A 384 29.01 11.91 17.15
C THR A 384 30.39 12.47 16.81
N ALA A 385 31.38 11.60 16.54
CA ALA A 385 32.73 12.01 16.19
C ALA A 385 32.85 12.61 14.77
N VAL A 386 31.97 12.24 13.83
CA VAL A 386 32.01 12.74 12.43
C VAL A 386 31.01 13.87 12.17
N ALA A 387 30.08 14.12 13.10
CA ALA A 387 29.16 15.28 13.04
C ALA A 387 29.84 16.63 12.69
N PRO A 388 30.98 17.04 13.31
CA PRO A 388 31.66 18.29 12.95
C PRO A 388 32.38 18.28 11.59
N GLU A 389 32.44 17.16 10.87
CA GLU A 389 32.83 17.13 9.45
C GLU A 389 31.61 17.26 8.53
N VAL A 390 30.54 16.50 8.79
CA VAL A 390 29.30 16.57 7.98
C VAL A 390 28.62 17.93 8.09
N ALA A 391 28.68 18.58 9.26
CA ALA A 391 28.19 19.95 9.41
C ALA A 391 28.94 20.93 8.48
N ARG A 392 30.27 20.81 8.37
CA ARG A 392 31.10 21.65 7.48
C ARG A 392 30.83 21.33 6.00
N GLU A 393 30.67 20.06 5.66
CA GLU A 393 30.28 19.61 4.32
C GLU A 393 28.93 20.23 3.90
N LEU A 394 27.89 20.14 4.75
CA LEU A 394 26.59 20.79 4.53
C LEU A 394 26.71 22.30 4.34
N TYR A 395 27.45 22.98 5.21
CA TYR A 395 27.66 24.44 5.13
C TYR A 395 28.37 24.86 3.84
N GLN A 396 29.40 24.12 3.41
CA GLN A 396 30.10 24.36 2.14
C GLN A 396 29.19 24.12 0.94
N ARG A 397 28.48 22.99 0.91
CA ARG A 397 27.56 22.62 -0.17
C ARG A 397 26.41 23.62 -0.32
N HIS A 398 25.80 24.05 0.79
CA HIS A 398 24.74 25.06 0.76
C HIS A 398 25.23 26.41 0.20
N ILE A 399 26.44 26.85 0.56
CA ILE A 399 27.05 28.06 -0.01
C ILE A 399 27.34 27.88 -1.51
N GLU A 400 27.78 26.70 -1.95
CA GLU A 400 27.95 26.40 -3.38
C GLU A 400 26.61 26.39 -4.14
N VAL A 401 25.53 25.86 -3.55
CA VAL A 401 24.17 25.92 -4.11
C VAL A 401 23.72 27.37 -4.27
N LEU A 402 23.83 28.22 -3.24
CA LEU A 402 23.48 29.64 -3.30
C LEU A 402 24.25 30.38 -4.42
N ARG A 403 25.58 30.15 -4.51
CA ARG A 403 26.44 30.70 -5.58
C ARG A 403 26.10 30.15 -6.97
N SER A 404 25.58 28.92 -7.07
CA SER A 404 25.16 28.32 -8.34
C SER A 404 23.83 28.87 -8.83
N ASN A 405 22.87 29.10 -7.92
CA ASN A 405 21.57 29.73 -8.21
C ASN A 405 21.76 31.17 -8.73
N GLU A 406 22.71 31.91 -8.15
CA GLU A 406 23.14 33.23 -8.63
C GLU A 406 23.69 33.17 -10.08
N LYS A 407 24.66 32.29 -10.35
CA LYS A 407 25.27 32.14 -11.69
C LYS A 407 24.25 31.73 -12.75
N ASN A 408 23.34 30.81 -12.43
CA ASN A 408 22.31 30.34 -13.35
C ASN A 408 21.36 31.46 -13.78
N ASN A 409 20.94 32.34 -12.85
CA ASN A 409 20.08 33.47 -13.19
C ASN A 409 20.81 34.55 -14.00
N ASN A 410 22.07 34.88 -13.68
CA ASN A 410 22.84 35.90 -14.42
C ASN A 410 23.27 35.44 -15.84
N SER A 411 23.28 34.12 -16.11
CA SER A 411 23.78 33.52 -17.37
C SER A 411 23.14 34.01 -18.68
N LYS A 412 21.98 34.68 -18.63
CA LYS A 412 21.24 35.17 -19.82
C LYS A 412 21.58 36.59 -20.27
N ILE A 413 22.49 37.30 -19.59
CA ILE A 413 22.83 38.71 -19.89
C ILE A 413 24.29 38.88 -20.35
N SER A 414 25.19 37.93 -20.07
CA SER A 414 26.63 38.09 -20.29
C SER A 414 27.15 37.52 -21.62
N THR A 415 26.85 38.18 -22.74
CA THR A 415 27.68 38.07 -23.97
C THR A 415 28.79 39.14 -23.98
N ALA A 416 29.58 39.15 -22.90
CA ALA A 416 30.74 40.01 -22.71
C ALA A 416 31.86 39.19 -22.02
N LYS A 417 33.11 39.65 -22.13
CA LYS A 417 34.29 38.87 -21.71
C LYS A 417 34.41 38.72 -20.19
N HIS A 418 35.15 37.70 -19.77
CA HIS A 418 35.61 37.51 -18.39
C HIS A 418 36.39 38.72 -17.88
N GLU A 419 35.79 39.48 -16.96
CA GLU A 419 36.45 40.08 -15.79
C GLU A 419 35.48 39.92 -14.59
N GLU A 420 35.94 40.20 -13.38
CA GLU A 420 35.25 39.80 -12.14
C GLU A 420 33.93 40.57 -11.92
N ALA A 421 32.80 39.89 -12.11
CA ALA A 421 31.49 40.45 -11.80
C ALA A 421 31.31 40.58 -10.27
N PRO A 422 30.84 41.74 -9.75
CA PRO A 422 30.68 41.94 -8.31
C PRO A 422 29.59 41.03 -7.74
N GLU A 423 29.80 40.56 -6.50
CA GLU A 423 28.94 39.61 -5.79
C GLU A 423 27.48 40.09 -5.71
N SER A 424 26.52 39.26 -6.12
CA SER A 424 25.10 39.61 -6.10
C SER A 424 24.50 39.42 -4.71
N LEU A 425 23.54 40.28 -4.36
CA LEU A 425 22.91 40.39 -3.03
C LEU A 425 22.14 39.12 -2.56
N TRP A 426 22.04 38.07 -3.36
CA TRP A 426 21.44 36.79 -2.94
C TRP A 426 22.39 35.96 -2.07
N SER A 427 23.67 35.89 -2.44
CA SER A 427 24.66 35.06 -1.75
C SER A 427 25.31 35.75 -0.55
N THR A 428 25.21 37.08 -0.45
CA THR A 428 25.82 37.87 0.65
C THR A 428 25.24 37.56 2.03
N HIS A 429 23.96 37.15 2.13
CA HIS A 429 23.27 36.81 3.38
C HIS A 429 22.36 35.59 3.20
N GLY A 430 22.95 34.40 3.18
CA GLY A 430 22.20 33.13 3.18
C GLY A 430 21.42 32.88 4.50
N PRO A 431 20.49 31.91 4.50
CA PRO A 431 19.64 31.61 5.65
C PRO A 431 20.34 30.83 6.77
N LEU A 432 21.43 30.11 6.48
CA LEU A 432 22.21 29.38 7.48
C LEU A 432 22.95 30.33 8.42
N THR A 433 22.83 30.10 9.72
CA THR A 433 23.67 30.78 10.73
C THR A 433 25.14 30.35 10.56
N ALA A 434 26.08 31.27 10.71
CA ALA A 434 27.51 30.94 10.71
C ALA A 434 27.85 29.90 11.81
N MET A 435 28.83 29.04 11.54
CA MET A 435 29.19 27.93 12.43
C MET A 435 30.41 28.27 13.29
N ASP A 436 30.20 28.32 14.60
CA ASP A 436 31.30 28.29 15.57
C ASP A 436 31.88 26.88 15.66
N PHE A 437 33.19 26.73 15.48
CA PHE A 437 33.86 25.45 15.20
C PHE A 437 34.08 24.53 16.42
N THR A 438 33.20 24.54 17.43
CA THR A 438 33.30 23.63 18.58
C THR A 438 32.60 22.28 18.30
N GLN A 439 33.14 21.20 18.87
CA GLN A 439 32.60 19.84 18.66
C GLN A 439 31.20 19.65 19.28
N ASN A 440 30.89 20.35 20.36
CA ASN A 440 29.58 20.26 21.02
C ASN A 440 28.50 21.02 20.25
N ASP A 441 28.87 22.08 19.54
CA ASP A 441 27.93 22.94 18.83
C ASP A 441 27.58 22.41 17.43
N ALA A 442 28.39 21.52 16.84
CA ALA A 442 28.11 20.97 15.51
C ALA A 442 26.77 20.20 15.41
N LEU A 443 26.44 19.40 16.43
CA LEU A 443 25.16 18.65 16.45
C LEU A 443 23.98 19.57 16.75
N SER A 444 24.13 20.56 17.64
CA SER A 444 23.05 21.50 17.97
C SER A 444 22.80 22.49 16.82
N TRP A 445 23.84 22.98 16.14
CA TRP A 445 23.75 23.77 14.91
C TRP A 445 23.04 22.99 13.80
N MET A 446 23.41 21.73 13.56
CA MET A 446 22.71 20.91 12.57
C MET A 446 21.25 20.70 12.96
N GLN A 447 20.94 20.44 14.24
CA GLN A 447 19.56 20.28 14.73
C GLN A 447 18.75 21.60 14.72
N GLN A 448 19.39 22.77 14.77
CA GLN A 448 18.70 24.06 14.63
C GLN A 448 18.27 24.28 13.17
N ASN A 449 19.18 24.05 12.21
CA ASN A 449 18.93 24.32 10.79
C ASN A 449 18.09 23.20 10.13
N TYR A 450 18.43 21.93 10.36
CA TYR A 450 17.84 20.73 9.71
C TYR A 450 17.01 19.86 10.68
N GLY A 451 16.51 20.45 11.77
CA GLY A 451 15.88 19.74 12.89
C GLY A 451 14.54 19.06 12.63
N ASP A 452 14.05 19.06 11.39
CA ASP A 452 12.93 18.24 10.94
C ASP A 452 13.33 16.77 10.67
N VAL A 453 14.62 16.44 10.78
CA VAL A 453 15.20 15.10 10.63
C VAL A 453 15.99 14.69 11.89
N ASP A 454 16.00 13.40 12.28
CA ASP A 454 16.97 12.88 13.26
C ASP A 454 18.32 12.66 12.57
N ILE A 455 19.16 13.68 12.67
CA ILE A 455 20.48 13.74 12.06
C ILE A 455 21.39 12.62 12.58
N SER A 456 21.20 12.17 13.84
CA SER A 456 21.94 11.04 14.41
C SER A 456 21.60 9.72 13.72
N SER A 457 20.35 9.52 13.28
CA SER A 457 19.97 8.35 12.48
C SER A 457 20.57 8.38 11.07
N VAL A 458 20.47 9.51 10.36
CA VAL A 458 20.96 9.62 8.98
C VAL A 458 22.47 9.42 8.92
N LEU A 459 23.24 9.98 9.86
CA LEU A 459 24.68 9.73 10.00
C LEU A 459 25.00 8.23 10.20
N ARG A 460 24.27 7.55 11.10
CA ARG A 460 24.46 6.10 11.35
C ARG A 460 24.13 5.25 10.11
N TRP A 461 23.11 5.62 9.35
CA TRP A 461 22.65 4.86 8.19
C TRP A 461 23.51 5.07 6.94
N ALA A 462 23.97 6.30 6.68
CA ALA A 462 24.82 6.61 5.53
C ALA A 462 26.17 5.86 5.54
N ARG A 463 26.62 5.42 6.74
CA ARG A 463 27.90 4.74 7.00
C ARG A 463 28.20 3.57 6.07
N PHE A 464 27.24 2.69 5.82
CA PHE A 464 27.47 1.44 5.11
C PHE A 464 26.90 1.51 3.70
N ARG A 465 27.69 1.13 2.69
CA ARG A 465 27.24 1.03 1.30
C ARG A 465 27.66 -0.31 0.73
N HIS A 466 26.69 -1.16 0.38
CA HIS A 466 26.95 -2.52 -0.13
C HIS A 466 27.98 -3.31 0.72
N SER A 467 27.80 -3.29 2.05
CA SER A 467 28.70 -3.83 3.10
C SER A 467 30.09 -3.19 3.26
N LYS A 468 30.47 -2.20 2.44
CA LYS A 468 31.65 -1.36 2.72
C LYS A 468 31.31 -0.33 3.80
N ASP A 469 32.10 -0.29 4.88
CA ASP A 469 32.12 0.85 5.82
C ASP A 469 32.82 2.04 5.15
N LEU A 470 32.09 3.12 4.90
CA LEU A 470 32.61 4.33 4.28
C LEU A 470 33.32 5.23 5.30
N MET A 471 32.82 5.32 6.54
CA MET A 471 33.38 6.21 7.58
C MET A 471 34.84 5.90 7.90
N ALA A 472 35.21 4.62 7.81
CA ALA A 472 36.53 4.09 8.12
C ALA A 472 37.42 3.79 6.89
N LYS A 473 36.96 4.05 5.66
CA LYS A 473 37.71 3.75 4.42
C LYS A 473 37.71 4.89 3.41
N ASP A 474 36.53 5.42 3.09
CA ASP A 474 36.31 6.39 2.00
C ASP A 474 35.66 7.64 2.58
N ARG A 475 36.41 8.32 3.48
CA ARG A 475 35.90 9.45 4.26
C ARG A 475 35.14 10.52 3.43
N PRO A 476 35.66 11.05 2.31
CA PRO A 476 34.90 12.04 1.52
C PRO A 476 33.63 11.45 0.89
N GLN A 477 33.61 10.16 0.51
CA GLN A 477 32.37 9.53 0.00
C GLN A 477 31.31 9.39 1.10
N TYR A 478 31.72 9.15 2.35
CA TYR A 478 30.80 9.19 3.48
C TYR A 478 30.24 10.60 3.71
N LEU A 479 31.09 11.63 3.75
CA LEU A 479 30.66 13.01 4.02
C LEU A 479 29.65 13.50 2.99
N VAL A 480 29.96 13.36 1.70
CA VAL A 480 29.05 13.74 0.60
C VAL A 480 27.72 12.98 0.68
N ARG A 481 27.74 11.66 0.97
CA ARG A 481 26.51 10.85 1.09
C ARG A 481 25.68 11.24 2.31
N ALA A 482 26.31 11.52 3.44
CA ALA A 482 25.61 11.95 4.65
C ALA A 482 24.97 13.33 4.45
N ALA A 483 25.68 14.27 3.78
CA ALA A 483 25.14 15.57 3.43
C ALA A 483 23.94 15.45 2.47
N THR A 484 24.07 14.74 1.33
CA THR A 484 22.93 14.58 0.39
C THR A 484 21.73 13.89 1.00
N TRP A 485 21.93 12.94 1.93
CA TRP A 485 20.83 12.27 2.62
C TRP A 485 20.10 13.21 3.60
N ILE A 486 20.79 14.17 4.22
CA ILE A 486 20.17 15.21 5.07
C ILE A 486 19.45 16.25 4.18
N GLU A 487 20.10 16.72 3.12
CA GLU A 487 19.54 17.64 2.11
C GLU A 487 18.23 17.10 1.53
N LEU A 488 18.21 15.84 1.09
CA LEU A 488 17.04 15.21 0.48
C LEU A 488 15.86 15.00 1.46
N LEU A 489 16.15 14.73 2.75
CA LEU A 489 15.11 14.44 3.75
C LEU A 489 14.55 15.70 4.43
N SER A 490 15.36 16.75 4.60
CA SER A 490 14.95 17.97 5.30
C SER A 490 14.19 18.91 4.36
N LYS A 491 12.90 19.13 4.67
CA LYS A 491 12.07 20.14 4.02
C LYS A 491 12.60 21.55 4.27
N ARG A 492 13.32 21.76 5.38
CA ARG A 492 14.05 23.02 5.64
C ARG A 492 15.20 23.21 4.66
N SER A 493 15.95 22.17 4.28
CA SER A 493 16.99 22.27 3.23
C SER A 493 16.38 22.77 1.92
N HIS A 494 15.34 22.09 1.42
CA HIS A 494 14.65 22.49 0.18
C HIS A 494 14.15 23.93 0.22
N ALA A 495 13.53 24.36 1.33
CA ALA A 495 13.04 25.73 1.50
C ALA A 495 14.15 26.79 1.62
N MET A 496 15.34 26.42 2.11
CA MET A 496 16.52 27.30 2.16
C MET A 496 17.30 27.34 0.84
N GLU A 497 17.15 26.32 -0.01
CA GLU A 497 17.87 26.15 -1.28
C GLU A 497 17.07 26.62 -2.52
N GLU A 498 15.83 27.09 -2.33
CA GLU A 498 14.98 27.61 -3.40
C GLU A 498 15.71 28.65 -4.26
N ALA A 499 15.74 28.42 -5.58
CA ALA A 499 16.29 29.38 -6.52
C ALA A 499 15.37 30.62 -6.59
N PRO A 500 15.90 31.85 -6.51
CA PRO A 500 15.08 33.05 -6.40
C PRO A 500 14.26 33.27 -7.67
N LEU A 501 12.94 33.24 -7.52
CA LEU A 501 11.97 33.35 -8.60
C LEU A 501 11.60 34.82 -8.90
N THR A 502 11.31 35.12 -10.16
CA THR A 502 10.84 36.44 -10.57
C THR A 502 9.43 36.75 -10.03
N TYR A 503 9.23 37.92 -9.45
CA TYR A 503 7.97 38.35 -8.86
C TYR A 503 6.86 38.53 -9.91
N MET A 504 5.73 37.88 -9.70
CA MET A 504 4.57 37.96 -10.59
C MET A 504 3.78 39.26 -10.38
N ARG A 505 3.55 40.03 -11.43
CA ARG A 505 2.74 41.25 -11.35
C ARG A 505 1.25 40.92 -11.25
N LYS A 506 0.57 41.53 -10.29
CA LYS A 506 -0.90 41.64 -10.29
C LYS A 506 -1.36 42.52 -11.46
N SER A 507 -2.60 42.33 -11.92
CA SER A 507 -3.19 43.11 -13.00
C SER A 507 -4.65 43.47 -12.76
N ARG A 508 -5.08 44.60 -13.32
CA ARG A 508 -6.49 45.02 -13.41
C ARG A 508 -6.93 45.06 -14.88
N PRO A 509 -8.23 44.96 -15.21
CA PRO A 509 -8.68 45.17 -16.60
C PRO A 509 -8.32 46.57 -17.10
N LEU A 510 -8.31 46.76 -18.43
CA LEU A 510 -8.20 48.08 -19.04
C LEU A 510 -9.33 49.01 -18.57
N SER A 511 -9.00 50.29 -18.38
CA SER A 511 -9.97 51.35 -18.11
C SER A 511 -10.79 51.66 -19.38
N LEU A 512 -10.17 51.56 -20.55
CA LEU A 512 -10.83 51.55 -21.87
C LEU A 512 -10.84 50.12 -22.42
N ASN A 513 -11.92 49.38 -22.15
CA ASN A 513 -12.02 47.94 -22.43
C ASN A 513 -11.88 47.60 -23.93
N THR A 514 -10.65 47.30 -24.35
CA THR A 514 -10.29 47.00 -25.74
C THR A 514 -10.24 45.49 -26.02
N ASN A 515 -9.78 44.70 -25.05
CA ASN A 515 -9.68 43.25 -25.11
C ASN A 515 -9.52 42.69 -23.68
N ALA A 516 -10.33 41.70 -23.28
CA ALA A 516 -10.29 41.11 -21.94
C ALA A 516 -8.94 40.47 -21.58
N ASN A 517 -8.18 40.03 -22.58
CA ASN A 517 -6.85 39.44 -22.41
C ASN A 517 -5.74 40.49 -22.22
N VAL A 518 -5.99 41.77 -22.52
CA VAL A 518 -5.04 42.86 -22.28
C VAL A 518 -5.35 43.49 -20.92
N ARG A 519 -4.35 43.56 -20.03
CA ARG A 519 -4.54 43.97 -18.64
C ARG A 519 -3.46 44.92 -18.15
N VAL A 520 -3.85 45.91 -17.36
CA VAL A 520 -2.93 46.90 -16.79
C VAL A 520 -2.12 46.24 -15.68
N ALA A 521 -0.81 46.23 -15.85
CA ALA A 521 0.13 45.58 -14.95
C ALA A 521 0.44 46.47 -13.73
N TRP A 522 0.53 45.86 -12.54
CA TRP A 522 1.13 46.51 -11.39
C TRP A 522 2.63 46.70 -11.62
N GLN A 523 3.15 47.91 -11.40
CA GLN A 523 4.58 48.20 -11.40
C GLN A 523 5.00 48.52 -9.97
N THR A 524 5.99 47.82 -9.42
CA THR A 524 6.54 48.20 -8.11
C THR A 524 7.42 49.44 -8.20
N LEU A 525 7.71 50.07 -7.06
CA LEU A 525 8.65 51.17 -6.95
C LEU A 525 10.08 50.79 -7.41
N VAL A 526 10.42 49.49 -7.41
CA VAL A 526 11.68 48.97 -7.95
C VAL A 526 11.66 48.96 -9.47
N GLY A 527 10.54 48.58 -10.09
CA GLY A 527 10.32 48.60 -11.53
C GLY A 527 10.01 49.99 -12.12
N ARG A 528 9.58 50.95 -11.30
CA ARG A 528 9.35 52.36 -11.67
C ARG A 528 9.54 53.29 -10.46
N PRO A 529 10.72 53.89 -10.27
CA PRO A 529 10.97 54.82 -9.17
C PRO A 529 10.28 56.17 -9.41
N ASP A 530 10.25 56.67 -10.64
CA ASP A 530 9.70 57.99 -11.03
C ASP A 530 8.16 57.96 -11.19
N GLY A 531 7.49 57.32 -10.23
CA GLY A 531 6.04 57.29 -10.10
C GLY A 531 5.55 58.34 -9.10
N PRO A 532 4.28 58.79 -9.19
CA PRO A 532 3.62 59.38 -8.04
C PRO A 532 3.58 58.36 -6.89
N PRO A 533 3.50 58.78 -5.62
CA PRO A 533 3.26 57.87 -4.50
C PRO A 533 1.97 57.07 -4.73
N ARG A 534 2.01 55.78 -4.40
CA ARG A 534 0.97 54.80 -4.70
C ARG A 534 0.66 53.91 -3.51
N LEU A 535 -0.53 53.34 -3.50
CA LEU A 535 -0.98 52.39 -2.48
C LEU A 535 -0.48 50.97 -2.82
N LEU A 536 -0.74 49.99 -1.96
CA LEU A 536 -0.41 48.60 -2.30
C LEU A 536 -1.33 48.10 -3.42
N ALA A 537 -0.82 47.18 -4.24
CA ALA A 537 -1.51 46.71 -5.45
C ALA A 537 -2.97 46.24 -5.21
N ARG A 538 -3.29 45.71 -4.02
CA ARG A 538 -4.65 45.29 -3.66
C ARG A 538 -5.59 46.48 -3.43
N GLU A 539 -5.09 47.55 -2.83
CA GLU A 539 -5.84 48.79 -2.54
C GLU A 539 -6.16 49.55 -3.82
N GLU A 540 -5.25 49.56 -4.81
CA GLU A 540 -5.54 50.08 -6.15
C GLU A 540 -6.32 49.10 -7.07
N GLY A 541 -6.86 48.00 -6.52
CA GLY A 541 -7.74 47.08 -7.24
C GLY A 541 -7.08 46.08 -8.20
N TYR A 542 -5.76 45.88 -8.13
CA TYR A 542 -5.05 44.88 -8.96
C TYR A 542 -5.14 43.48 -8.30
N THR A 543 -5.51 42.49 -9.09
CA THR A 543 -5.69 41.08 -8.66
C THR A 543 -4.67 40.16 -9.35
N PHE A 544 -4.54 38.91 -8.89
CA PHE A 544 -3.80 37.92 -9.68
C PHE A 544 -4.69 37.42 -10.83
N HIS A 545 -4.23 37.62 -12.06
CA HIS A 545 -4.90 37.14 -13.27
C HIS A 545 -3.85 36.93 -14.36
N HIS A 546 -3.74 35.69 -14.83
CA HIS A 546 -2.79 35.26 -15.86
C HIS A 546 -3.37 34.05 -16.62
N GLY A 547 -2.84 33.78 -17.80
CA GLY A 547 -3.29 32.73 -18.72
C GLY A 547 -2.54 32.90 -20.04
N GLU A 548 -2.57 31.87 -20.89
CA GLU A 548 -1.68 31.74 -22.06
C GLU A 548 -1.73 32.95 -23.03
N HIS A 549 -2.88 33.60 -23.16
CA HIS A 549 -3.06 34.74 -24.07
C HIS A 549 -3.06 36.10 -23.35
N VAL A 550 -2.77 36.16 -22.05
CA VAL A 550 -2.88 37.40 -21.25
C VAL A 550 -1.64 38.29 -21.45
N ARG A 551 -1.85 39.47 -22.03
CA ARG A 551 -0.81 40.47 -22.32
C ARG A 551 -0.86 41.62 -21.31
N PHE A 552 0.30 41.97 -20.76
CA PHE A 552 0.44 42.94 -19.68
C PHE A 552 0.89 44.29 -20.24
N VAL A 553 0.25 45.38 -19.83
CA VAL A 553 0.48 46.73 -20.39
C VAL A 553 0.51 47.82 -19.32
N SER A 554 1.10 48.96 -19.64
CA SER A 554 0.82 50.26 -19.03
C SER A 554 -0.16 50.99 -19.93
N GLU A 555 -1.34 51.28 -19.40
CA GLU A 555 -2.38 52.06 -20.09
C GLU A 555 -2.15 53.56 -19.89
N LYS A 556 -2.25 54.33 -20.98
CA LYS A 556 -2.36 55.80 -21.00
C LYS A 556 -3.37 56.18 -22.09
N CYS A 557 -3.96 57.37 -22.01
CA CYS A 557 -4.73 57.94 -23.12
C CYS A 557 -3.86 58.97 -23.86
N ARG A 558 -4.05 59.10 -25.18
CA ARG A 558 -3.49 60.24 -25.92
C ARG A 558 -4.12 61.53 -25.40
N HIS A 559 -3.31 62.56 -25.14
CA HIS A 559 -3.82 63.85 -24.67
C HIS A 559 -4.68 64.52 -25.78
N PRO A 560 -5.96 64.84 -25.50
CA PRO A 560 -6.83 65.49 -26.47
C PRO A 560 -6.62 67.01 -26.49
N GLY A 561 -5.87 67.51 -27.48
CA GLY A 561 -5.77 68.96 -27.73
C GLY A 561 -7.07 69.56 -28.31
N GLU A 562 -7.19 70.89 -28.28
CA GLU A 562 -8.42 71.61 -28.69
C GLU A 562 -8.70 71.49 -30.20
N THR A 563 -9.52 70.52 -30.59
CA THR A 563 -9.84 70.22 -31.99
C THR A 563 -11.26 69.65 -32.11
N LEU A 564 -11.79 69.52 -33.33
CA LEU A 564 -13.04 68.79 -33.55
C LEU A 564 -12.89 67.30 -33.20
N GLN A 565 -11.71 66.71 -33.39
CA GLN A 565 -11.46 65.30 -33.10
C GLN A 565 -11.61 64.98 -31.61
N SER A 566 -11.12 65.83 -30.71
CA SER A 566 -11.27 65.64 -29.26
C SER A 566 -12.68 65.90 -28.73
N ARG A 567 -13.50 66.66 -29.46
CA ARG A 567 -14.90 66.96 -29.09
C ARG A 567 -15.91 65.92 -29.56
N PHE A 568 -15.57 65.09 -30.56
CA PHE A 568 -16.51 64.16 -31.19
C PHE A 568 -16.03 62.71 -31.30
N LEU A 569 -14.73 62.42 -31.19
CA LEU A 569 -14.20 61.05 -31.22
C LEU A 569 -13.88 60.55 -29.81
N ALA A 570 -13.97 59.24 -29.61
CA ALA A 570 -13.57 58.60 -28.36
C ALA A 570 -12.06 58.75 -28.08
N LEU A 571 -11.69 58.72 -26.80
CA LEU A 571 -10.29 58.74 -26.35
C LEU A 571 -9.48 57.63 -27.00
N GLN A 572 -8.31 57.97 -27.55
CA GLN A 572 -7.38 57.00 -28.14
C GLN A 572 -6.53 56.34 -27.04
N PRO A 573 -6.70 55.02 -26.76
CA PRO A 573 -5.86 54.33 -25.80
C PRO A 573 -4.46 54.10 -26.39
N ILE A 574 -3.44 54.33 -25.56
CA ILE A 574 -2.03 54.02 -25.83
C ILE A 574 -1.62 52.93 -24.84
N HIS A 575 -1.37 51.74 -25.36
CA HIS A 575 -0.86 50.61 -24.59
C HIS A 575 0.64 50.47 -24.80
N THR A 576 1.44 50.70 -23.76
CA THR A 576 2.85 50.30 -23.75
C THR A 576 2.95 48.90 -23.16
N GLU A 577 3.49 47.92 -23.89
CA GLU A 577 3.69 46.57 -23.36
C GLU A 577 4.67 46.56 -22.18
N VAL A 578 4.41 45.70 -21.20
CA VAL A 578 5.30 45.48 -20.05
C VAL A 578 5.30 43.99 -19.69
N SER A 579 6.45 43.45 -19.31
CA SER A 579 6.58 42.07 -18.81
C SER A 579 5.53 41.74 -17.73
N ALA A 580 5.00 40.51 -17.75
CA ALA A 580 4.12 39.98 -16.69
C ALA A 580 4.84 39.76 -15.33
N LYS A 581 6.17 39.83 -15.33
CA LYS A 581 7.03 39.59 -14.16
C LYS A 581 8.06 40.70 -13.95
N GLU A 582 8.51 40.84 -12.71
CA GLU A 582 9.65 41.68 -12.29
C GLU A 582 10.79 40.79 -11.79
N ASP A 583 11.99 41.04 -12.28
CA ASP A 583 13.19 40.33 -11.86
C ASP A 583 13.99 41.25 -10.92
N PHE A 584 13.77 41.09 -9.61
CA PHE A 584 14.46 41.93 -8.63
C PHE A 584 15.97 41.69 -8.62
N HIS A 585 16.45 40.47 -8.91
CA HIS A 585 17.89 40.18 -8.96
C HIS A 585 18.57 40.87 -10.13
N ALA A 586 17.97 40.82 -11.33
CA ALA A 586 18.46 41.57 -12.47
C ALA A 586 18.45 43.09 -12.21
N ILE A 587 17.35 43.64 -11.66
CA ILE A 587 17.24 45.09 -11.38
C ILE A 587 18.25 45.54 -10.32
N HIS A 588 18.45 44.78 -9.24
CA HIS A 588 19.43 45.14 -8.20
C HIS A 588 20.87 45.02 -8.71
N THR A 589 21.21 43.94 -9.42
CA THR A 589 22.56 43.74 -9.99
C THR A 589 22.89 44.82 -11.04
N GLN A 590 21.94 45.16 -11.92
CA GLN A 590 22.09 46.25 -12.88
C GLN A 590 22.28 47.62 -12.19
N ARG A 591 21.52 47.88 -11.11
CA ARG A 591 21.70 49.11 -10.31
C ARG A 591 23.10 49.14 -9.68
N GLN A 592 23.59 48.05 -9.08
CA GLN A 592 24.94 47.99 -8.51
C GLN A 592 26.02 48.30 -9.57
N GLN A 593 25.91 47.73 -10.77
CA GLN A 593 26.81 48.05 -11.90
C GLN A 593 26.73 49.53 -12.31
N THR A 594 25.55 50.15 -12.21
CA THR A 594 25.34 51.58 -12.54
C THR A 594 25.91 52.52 -11.47
N TYR A 595 26.00 52.08 -10.21
CA TYR A 595 26.57 52.83 -9.08
C TYR A 595 28.09 52.66 -8.92
N ALA A 596 28.80 52.07 -9.89
CA ALA A 596 30.26 51.89 -9.86
C ALA A 596 31.07 53.18 -10.13
N LEU A 597 30.60 54.33 -9.65
CA LEU A 597 31.30 55.61 -9.63
C LEU A 597 31.35 56.14 -8.18
N PRO A 598 32.46 56.77 -7.74
CA PRO A 598 32.74 56.94 -6.32
C PRO A 598 31.87 58.01 -5.65
N GLY A 599 31.07 57.59 -4.67
CA GLY A 599 30.57 58.48 -3.61
C GLY A 599 29.04 58.57 -3.46
N THR A 600 28.41 57.56 -2.85
CA THR A 600 27.17 57.77 -2.09
C THR A 600 26.98 56.71 -1.01
N VAL A 601 26.27 57.04 0.06
CA VAL A 601 26.08 56.14 1.23
C VAL A 601 25.09 55.02 0.88
N VAL A 602 25.47 53.77 1.16
CA VAL A 602 24.60 52.60 0.98
C VAL A 602 23.49 52.61 2.04
N THR A 603 22.25 52.85 1.61
CA THR A 603 21.06 52.51 2.39
C THR A 603 20.64 51.06 2.09
N PRO A 604 20.16 50.29 3.10
CA PRO A 604 19.76 48.90 2.88
C PRO A 604 18.52 48.81 1.98
N PRO A 605 18.40 47.76 1.14
CA PRO A 605 17.24 47.59 0.27
C PRO A 605 15.97 47.40 1.10
N ALA A 606 14.91 48.13 0.74
CA ALA A 606 13.63 48.08 1.43
C ALA A 606 12.98 46.68 1.26
N ARG A 607 13.02 45.87 2.33
CA ARG A 607 12.32 44.58 2.39
C ARG A 607 10.82 44.79 2.21
N ILE A 608 10.25 44.30 1.11
CA ILE A 608 8.80 44.24 0.92
C ILE A 608 8.25 43.18 1.90
N LEU A 609 7.75 43.62 3.04
CA LEU A 609 7.20 42.77 4.09
C LEU A 609 5.92 42.07 3.62
N HIS A 610 6.04 40.82 3.18
CA HIS A 610 4.89 39.94 2.99
C HIS A 610 4.31 39.55 4.36
N HIS A 611 3.11 40.04 4.68
CA HIS A 611 2.38 39.76 5.92
C HIS A 611 2.09 38.27 6.20
N SER A 612 2.37 37.37 5.25
CA SER A 612 2.31 35.92 5.43
C SER A 612 3.50 35.35 6.23
N VAL A 613 4.65 36.03 6.25
CA VAL A 613 5.89 35.53 6.90
C VAL A 613 5.99 35.99 8.37
N THR A 614 5.29 37.06 8.75
CA THR A 614 5.40 37.67 10.09
C THR A 614 4.56 36.99 11.18
N LYS A 615 3.83 35.90 10.90
CA LYS A 615 2.97 35.24 11.90
C LYS A 615 3.64 34.14 12.71
N GLU A 616 4.73 33.53 12.24
CA GLU A 616 5.39 32.43 12.97
C GLU A 616 6.63 32.88 13.77
N VAL A 617 7.11 34.12 13.54
CA VAL A 617 8.34 34.65 14.17
C VAL A 617 8.06 35.43 15.47
N ILE A 618 6.82 35.87 15.72
CA ILE A 618 6.49 36.77 16.84
C ILE A 618 6.16 36.04 18.14
N GLU A 619 5.76 34.76 18.10
CA GLU A 619 5.42 33.97 19.30
C GLU A 619 6.61 33.19 19.89
N GLY A 620 7.81 33.33 19.31
CA GLY A 620 9.02 32.57 19.67
C GLY A 620 10.15 33.39 20.32
N GLY A 621 9.87 34.17 21.37
CA GLY A 621 10.89 35.03 22.02
C GLY A 621 10.72 35.20 23.54
N GLY A 622 11.44 34.40 24.33
CA GLY A 622 11.37 34.41 25.80
C GLY A 622 12.08 35.60 26.46
N GLY A 623 11.38 36.31 27.34
CA GLY A 623 11.79 37.62 27.86
C GLY A 623 12.90 37.69 28.90
N LYS A 624 13.18 38.93 29.33
CA LYS A 624 13.77 39.31 30.63
C LYS A 624 13.32 40.72 31.04
N HIS A 625 13.45 41.03 32.32
CA HIS A 625 12.81 42.19 32.98
C HIS A 625 13.36 43.56 32.55
N HIS A 626 12.54 44.61 32.72
CA HIS A 626 12.81 45.67 33.71
C HIS A 626 11.53 46.49 34.08
N HIS A 627 11.66 47.52 34.91
CA HIS A 627 10.61 48.08 35.78
C HIS A 627 9.92 49.36 35.29
N ARG A 628 8.66 49.56 35.77
CA ARG A 628 7.98 50.85 36.10
C ARG A 628 7.75 51.83 34.92
N THR A 629 6.79 52.76 34.93
CA THR A 629 5.64 53.07 35.81
C THR A 629 4.51 53.69 34.96
N ALA A 630 3.26 53.68 35.44
CA ALA A 630 2.18 54.49 34.84
C ALA A 630 2.34 55.99 35.15
N PRO A 631 1.63 56.85 34.41
CA PRO A 631 0.69 57.75 35.06
C PRO A 631 -0.75 57.52 34.57
N ALA A 632 -1.73 58.03 35.33
CA ALA A 632 -3.16 57.85 35.08
C ALA A 632 -3.86 59.18 34.76
N ALA A 633 -5.08 59.08 34.20
CA ALA A 633 -6.07 60.15 34.19
C ALA A 633 -7.45 59.54 34.52
N GLU A 634 -8.13 60.06 35.54
CA GLU A 634 -9.49 59.62 35.92
C GLU A 634 -10.57 60.33 35.10
N VAL A 635 -11.68 59.64 34.82
CA VAL A 635 -13.02 60.25 34.81
C VAL A 635 -13.99 59.32 35.52
N LYS A 636 -14.65 59.81 36.57
CA LYS A 636 -15.80 59.18 37.26
C LYS A 636 -17.08 59.59 36.48
N SER A 637 -18.21 58.89 36.48
CA SER A 637 -19.02 58.30 37.57
C SER A 637 -20.20 57.51 36.94
N SER A 638 -21.13 56.84 37.62
CA SER A 638 -21.18 56.07 38.88
C SER A 638 -22.56 55.37 38.97
N GLY A 639 -22.66 54.13 39.47
CA GLY A 639 -23.96 53.47 39.65
C GLY A 639 -23.90 52.18 40.47
N ALA A 640 -24.80 52.04 41.44
CA ALA A 640 -25.04 50.81 42.22
C ALA A 640 -26.00 49.86 41.43
N THR A 641 -26.25 48.59 41.79
CA THR A 641 -26.16 47.91 43.10
C THR A 641 -26.02 46.37 42.91
N LYS A 642 -25.84 45.64 44.03
CA LYS A 642 -26.36 44.28 44.37
C LYS A 642 -27.49 43.72 43.45
N GLU A 643 -27.71 42.41 43.23
CA GLU A 643 -27.14 41.11 43.66
C GLU A 643 -27.75 40.01 42.73
N GLU A 644 -27.59 38.67 42.81
CA GLU A 644 -27.02 37.75 43.83
C GLU A 644 -26.33 36.51 43.16
N THR A 645 -26.46 35.28 43.73
CA THR A 645 -25.96 34.01 43.17
C THR A 645 -27.08 33.08 42.68
N LEU A 646 -26.80 32.16 41.73
CA LEU A 646 -27.07 30.70 41.85
C LEU A 646 -26.69 29.87 40.60
N HIS A 647 -26.60 28.54 40.77
CA HIS A 647 -26.18 27.56 39.76
C HIS A 647 -27.30 27.13 38.78
N PRO A 648 -26.94 26.72 37.55
CA PRO A 648 -27.69 25.75 36.75
C PRO A 648 -27.12 24.32 36.85
N ASP A 649 -27.99 23.32 36.84
CA ASP A 649 -27.64 21.89 36.71
C ASP A 649 -28.72 21.15 35.88
N LYS A 650 -28.38 19.97 35.35
CA LYS A 650 -29.27 18.95 34.74
C LYS A 650 -30.15 19.32 33.52
N SER A 651 -29.53 19.19 32.34
CA SER A 651 -29.84 18.12 31.34
C SER A 651 -31.16 18.04 30.53
N ARG A 652 -31.00 17.44 29.33
CA ARG A 652 -31.83 16.39 28.65
C ARG A 652 -32.85 16.77 27.55
N MET A 653 -32.89 15.87 26.53
CA MET A 653 -33.88 15.67 25.44
C MET A 653 -33.92 16.81 24.37
N ALA A 654 -33.83 16.59 23.04
CA ALA A 654 -34.49 15.67 22.09
C ALA A 654 -35.91 16.15 21.67
N ALA A 655 -36.41 16.02 20.42
CA ALA A 655 -35.84 15.71 19.09
C ALA A 655 -36.95 15.91 18.00
N GLN A 656 -36.63 15.72 16.70
CA GLN A 656 -37.59 15.64 15.55
C GLN A 656 -38.26 17.00 15.14
N LYS A 657 -38.79 17.27 13.92
CA LYS A 657 -38.81 16.57 12.60
C LYS A 657 -39.27 17.54 11.46
N HIS A 658 -39.38 16.99 10.24
CA HIS A 658 -40.05 17.49 9.01
C HIS A 658 -39.23 18.49 8.15
N SER A 659 -39.15 18.43 6.80
CA SER A 659 -39.99 17.90 5.69
C SER A 659 -41.13 18.84 5.27
N ALA A 660 -41.39 19.17 3.99
CA ALA A 660 -40.65 19.03 2.70
C ALA A 660 -41.37 19.90 1.63
N ASN A 661 -40.99 19.75 0.34
CA ASN A 661 -41.50 20.39 -0.90
C ASN A 661 -40.73 21.65 -1.37
N GLY A 662 -40.46 21.84 -2.67
CA GLY A 662 -40.54 20.89 -3.78
C GLY A 662 -40.58 21.52 -5.19
N LEU A 663 -40.01 20.82 -6.18
CA LEU A 663 -40.13 21.00 -7.65
C LEU A 663 -39.55 22.32 -8.26
N GLY A 664 -38.87 22.30 -9.42
CA GLY A 664 -38.43 21.15 -10.23
C GLY A 664 -37.75 21.53 -11.57
N ASN A 665 -37.34 20.50 -12.32
CA ASN A 665 -36.93 20.47 -13.73
C ASN A 665 -35.70 21.29 -14.24
N GLY A 666 -34.65 20.54 -14.60
CA GLY A 666 -34.21 20.49 -16.00
C GLY A 666 -32.80 20.98 -16.33
N GLY A 667 -31.99 20.12 -16.96
CA GLY A 667 -30.73 20.52 -17.61
C GLY A 667 -29.54 19.59 -17.36
N SER A 668 -29.07 18.95 -18.42
CA SER A 668 -27.86 18.12 -18.50
C SER A 668 -26.62 18.63 -17.75
N GLY A 669 -26.05 17.81 -16.85
CA GLY A 669 -24.70 17.98 -16.30
C GLY A 669 -23.83 16.77 -16.63
N SER A 670 -22.65 16.99 -17.21
CA SER A 670 -21.70 15.95 -17.63
C SER A 670 -20.89 15.39 -16.46
N VAL A 671 -20.64 14.08 -16.46
CA VAL A 671 -19.76 13.42 -15.48
C VAL A 671 -18.29 13.69 -15.77
N THR A 672 -17.56 14.18 -14.77
CA THR A 672 -16.11 14.00 -14.62
C THR A 672 -15.83 13.59 -13.17
N PRO A 673 -15.24 12.41 -12.91
CA PRO A 673 -14.87 12.01 -11.55
C PRO A 673 -13.57 12.72 -11.10
N GLU A 674 -13.50 13.04 -9.81
CA GLU A 674 -12.27 13.48 -9.15
C GLU A 674 -11.31 12.28 -8.94
N PHE A 675 -10.01 12.57 -8.88
CA PHE A 675 -8.91 11.66 -8.52
C PHE A 675 -7.88 12.43 -7.69
#